data_AF-E6WND9-F1
#
_entry.id   AF-E6WND9-F1
#
_cell.length_a   1.000
_cell.length_b   1.000
_cell.length_c   1.000
_cell.angle_alpha   90.00
_cell.angle_beta   90.00
_cell.angle_gamma   90.00
#
_symmetry.space_group_name_H-M   'P 1'
#
loop_
_entity.id
_entity.type
_entity.pdbx_description
1 polymer ?
#
loop_
_entity_poly.entity_id
_entity_poly.type
_entity_poly.pdbx_seq_one_letter_code
_entity_poly.pdbx_strand_id
1 'polypeptide(L)'
;MSSYQQLQQQFVQEIEGGIGVAIRTVGDDPLSGPLVGLINALPFYGDSSFIQCHRGTLINLLQVNLPNSRIAPEPSSSGVTVTILMEYTGPYSGYRDAFYNGITPNAGGQEVATQVQAMQPALNSTWWSNYGVSILSDAIRLSTSIPLDTGKLSGALSGAHSALMPALTASYLGVFTQGYAPTSAALRPIMNNGQGPQSAQLLAQAIARGQFTANINQAISAGGDSTNAAVWFLFNLWVTLKALGAADVDAVIQQSQTQGLIVPAPVGPGSWWNGGYTQWYTALSGSDVQAKIAPRISDAMPEKETIIQRVPPDGFPISNTFNKTVNNGYPLSLCQWGNLNWFPPPSSSCFGKGTQVLMADGSGKAIETLNVGDEVMSSQGARKIVLIESPLRRERSLYQLNKLPVFATAAHPFRTQEADNCLRTSIDPWSTIDSVPSMIAGGVSALSRGSVLAGLSNGQHVPVSVTSIDQYPATEPEERVYDLLLENWTQGYVTWFVGGPSVYCAVDAETADPAYDRLCTLAIVSAMNGAIDACRTNFSGQDQQMAQAIASLNIDAVIPFNACYQESDDKLALPRVPDTDFFLQNGLWDSCASQLEAQLIRHHARGIRRWLNPAVSNGTTVASDQWYFALRDIELTGDYPIPPGTAPSFTLTSYSAQVGGKSICTTLDTADVSRYFLAPDTLIAIDSPQTKDGLIAIRGQLCVDGHCHSEFYCDVSGLDLGGKITEHFLYHPKGPIVGRLALAIQSDSTVPAVANSINTRVIAGQTPKMYHAVNLGQQLGEQLSGLKPPSKHSLSTSSP
;
A
#
# COMPACT_ATOMS: atom_id res chain seq x y z
N MET A 1 19.79 -44.77 -11.24
CA MET A 1 18.93 -43.81 -11.96
C MET A 1 19.84 -42.91 -12.75
N SER A 2 19.54 -42.66 -14.02
CA SER A 2 20.30 -41.68 -14.81
C SER A 2 20.04 -40.29 -14.25
N SER A 3 21.08 -39.45 -14.18
CA SER A 3 20.91 -38.03 -13.85
C SER A 3 20.23 -37.28 -15.01
N TYR A 4 19.63 -36.13 -14.72
CA TYR A 4 19.05 -35.25 -15.75
C TYR A 4 20.06 -34.88 -16.85
N GLN A 5 21.33 -34.68 -16.50
CA GLN A 5 22.41 -34.43 -17.46
C GLN A 5 22.65 -35.62 -18.40
N GLN A 6 22.63 -36.86 -17.88
CA GLN A 6 22.80 -38.07 -18.69
C GLN A 6 21.61 -38.28 -19.63
N LEU A 7 20.39 -38.08 -19.14
CA LEU A 7 19.17 -38.17 -19.96
C LEU A 7 19.20 -37.13 -21.08
N GLN A 8 19.60 -35.89 -20.79
CA GLN A 8 19.75 -34.88 -21.82
C GLN A 8 20.83 -35.24 -22.85
N GLN A 9 22.01 -35.71 -22.42
CA GLN A 9 23.06 -36.11 -23.35
C GLN A 9 22.59 -37.20 -24.32
N GLN A 10 21.73 -38.12 -23.87
CA GLN A 10 21.09 -39.10 -24.76
C GLN A 10 20.19 -38.40 -25.80
N PHE A 11 19.33 -37.47 -25.38
CA PHE A 11 18.48 -36.74 -26.34
C PHE A 11 19.28 -35.85 -27.32
N VAL A 12 20.38 -35.25 -26.86
CA VAL A 12 21.30 -34.47 -27.69
C VAL A 12 21.92 -35.34 -28.78
N GLN A 13 22.48 -36.51 -28.44
CA GLN A 13 23.10 -37.42 -29.41
C GLN A 13 22.13 -37.83 -30.53
N GLU A 14 20.86 -38.04 -30.19
CA GLU A 14 19.83 -38.39 -31.18
C GLU A 14 19.48 -37.23 -32.11
N ILE A 15 19.41 -36.01 -31.57
CA ILE A 15 19.23 -34.81 -32.39
C ILE A 15 20.45 -34.55 -33.26
N GLU A 16 21.68 -34.76 -32.78
CA GLU A 16 22.88 -34.63 -33.60
C GLU A 16 22.89 -35.60 -34.79
N GLY A 17 22.53 -36.87 -34.55
CA GLY A 17 22.32 -37.85 -35.62
C GLY A 17 21.24 -37.40 -36.61
N GLY A 18 20.15 -36.84 -36.08
CA GLY A 18 19.10 -36.18 -36.83
C GLY A 18 19.58 -34.98 -37.66
N ILE A 19 20.47 -34.14 -37.15
CA ILE A 19 21.02 -33.01 -37.91
C ILE A 19 21.92 -33.53 -39.03
N GLY A 20 22.83 -34.47 -38.73
CA GLY A 20 23.77 -35.03 -39.71
C GLY A 20 23.10 -35.70 -40.91
N VAL A 21 21.98 -36.41 -40.70
CA VAL A 21 21.20 -36.99 -41.79
C VAL A 21 20.42 -35.90 -42.57
N ALA A 22 20.07 -34.76 -41.96
CA ALA A 22 19.28 -33.70 -42.61
C ALA A 22 20.15 -32.95 -43.62
N ILE A 23 21.38 -32.65 -43.21
CA ILE A 23 22.41 -32.04 -44.05
C ILE A 23 22.73 -32.88 -45.29
N ARG A 24 22.82 -34.21 -45.16
CA ARG A 24 23.01 -35.10 -46.33
C ARG A 24 21.93 -34.96 -47.41
N THR A 25 20.77 -34.42 -47.06
CA THR A 25 19.66 -34.17 -47.98
C THR A 25 19.78 -32.81 -48.67
N VAL A 26 20.58 -31.88 -48.12
CA VAL A 26 20.71 -30.48 -48.55
C VAL A 26 22.10 -30.18 -49.17
N GLY A 27 23.10 -31.05 -48.95
CA GLY A 27 24.50 -30.88 -49.38
C GLY A 27 25.43 -30.54 -48.20
N ASP A 28 26.76 -30.72 -48.33
CA ASP A 28 27.73 -30.44 -47.26
C ASP A 28 27.60 -28.99 -46.75
N ASP A 29 26.93 -28.84 -45.61
CA ASP A 29 26.52 -27.54 -45.11
C ASP A 29 27.42 -27.11 -43.93
N PRO A 30 28.11 -25.94 -44.01
CA PRO A 30 28.86 -25.36 -42.88
C PRO A 30 28.03 -25.11 -41.61
N LEU A 31 26.69 -25.26 -41.67
CA LEU A 31 25.77 -25.09 -40.54
C LEU A 31 25.79 -26.19 -39.47
N SER A 32 26.32 -27.38 -39.81
CA SER A 32 26.26 -28.56 -38.94
C SER A 32 26.94 -28.37 -37.58
N GLY A 33 28.20 -27.95 -37.60
CA GLY A 33 29.00 -27.72 -36.40
C GLY A 33 28.40 -26.67 -35.47
N PRO A 34 28.07 -25.46 -35.96
CA PRO A 34 27.45 -24.42 -35.14
C PRO A 34 26.12 -24.85 -34.51
N LEU A 35 25.21 -25.48 -35.27
CA LEU A 35 23.92 -25.93 -34.75
C LEU A 35 24.08 -27.03 -33.70
N VAL A 36 24.95 -28.03 -33.94
CA VAL A 36 25.28 -29.07 -32.95
C VAL A 36 25.89 -28.45 -31.69
N GLY A 37 26.76 -27.45 -31.84
CA GLY A 37 27.31 -26.68 -30.72
C GLY A 37 26.23 -26.01 -29.88
N LEU A 38 25.19 -25.46 -30.50
CA LEU A 38 24.05 -24.85 -29.81
C LEU A 38 23.19 -25.90 -29.07
N ILE A 39 22.93 -27.06 -29.67
CA ILE A 39 22.20 -28.15 -29.02
C ILE A 39 22.97 -28.70 -27.80
N ASN A 40 24.29 -28.81 -27.91
CA ASN A 40 25.15 -29.20 -26.78
C ASN A 40 25.17 -28.17 -25.64
N ALA A 41 24.90 -26.90 -25.94
CA ALA A 41 24.90 -25.82 -24.96
C ALA A 41 23.59 -25.70 -24.17
N LEU A 42 22.55 -26.48 -24.51
CA LEU A 42 21.26 -26.41 -23.82
C LEU A 42 21.41 -26.78 -22.33
N PRO A 43 20.74 -26.06 -21.41
CA PRO A 43 20.72 -26.45 -20.01
C PRO A 43 19.87 -27.70 -19.80
N PHE A 44 20.19 -28.51 -18.79
CA PHE A 44 19.37 -29.66 -18.37
C PHE A 44 18.35 -29.31 -17.28
N TYR A 45 17.37 -30.18 -17.10
CA TYR A 45 16.32 -29.94 -16.12
C TYR A 45 16.93 -29.86 -14.70
N GLY A 46 16.72 -28.73 -14.03
CA GLY A 46 17.36 -28.45 -12.75
C GLY A 46 18.82 -27.95 -12.85
N ASP A 47 19.29 -27.53 -14.02
CA ASP A 47 20.60 -26.89 -14.18
C ASP A 47 20.66 -25.61 -13.35
N SER A 48 21.32 -25.71 -12.19
CA SER A 48 21.46 -24.61 -11.24
C SER A 48 22.14 -23.39 -11.86
N SER A 49 23.04 -23.57 -12.83
CA SER A 49 23.75 -22.45 -13.44
C SER A 49 22.82 -21.61 -14.32
N PHE A 50 21.96 -22.27 -15.10
CA PHE A 50 20.93 -21.59 -15.88
C PHE A 50 19.88 -20.94 -14.98
N ILE A 51 19.37 -21.67 -13.98
CA ILE A 51 18.34 -21.15 -13.06
C ILE A 51 18.86 -19.92 -12.31
N GLN A 52 20.08 -19.97 -11.79
CA GLN A 52 20.70 -18.82 -11.12
C GLN A 52 20.96 -17.67 -12.09
N CYS A 53 21.38 -17.95 -13.32
CA CYS A 53 21.55 -16.94 -14.35
C CYS A 53 20.22 -16.24 -14.69
N HIS A 54 19.13 -17.00 -14.84
CA HIS A 54 17.80 -16.46 -15.13
C HIS A 54 17.27 -15.61 -13.97
N ARG A 55 17.32 -16.13 -12.74
CA ARG A 55 16.95 -15.36 -11.53
C ARG A 55 17.79 -14.09 -11.40
N GLY A 56 19.11 -14.20 -11.55
CA GLY A 56 20.03 -13.07 -11.49
C GLY A 56 19.75 -12.00 -12.54
N THR A 57 19.30 -12.40 -13.74
CA THR A 57 18.89 -11.48 -14.80
C THR A 57 17.62 -10.73 -14.45
N LEU A 58 16.59 -11.42 -13.93
CA LEU A 58 15.38 -10.77 -13.45
C LEU A 58 15.66 -9.82 -12.28
N ILE A 59 16.51 -10.23 -11.33
CA ILE A 59 16.95 -9.40 -10.21
C ILE A 59 17.68 -8.15 -10.71
N ASN A 60 18.55 -8.27 -11.72
CA ASN A 60 19.21 -7.11 -12.33
C ASN A 60 18.19 -6.11 -12.88
N LEU A 61 17.15 -6.59 -13.57
CA LEU A 61 16.07 -5.73 -14.06
C LEU A 61 15.33 -5.00 -12.95
N LEU A 62 14.95 -5.71 -11.87
CA LEU A 62 14.29 -5.10 -10.71
C LEU A 62 15.16 -4.00 -10.08
N GLN A 63 16.47 -4.25 -9.96
CA GLN A 63 17.42 -3.31 -9.36
C GLN A 63 17.63 -2.06 -10.23
N VAL A 64 17.76 -2.24 -11.54
CA VAL A 64 17.96 -1.13 -12.48
C VAL A 64 16.72 -0.25 -12.58
N ASN A 65 15.53 -0.86 -12.58
CA ASN A 65 14.25 -0.15 -12.68
C ASN A 65 13.74 0.39 -11.34
N LEU A 66 14.39 0.10 -10.21
CA LEU A 66 13.98 0.67 -8.93
C LEU A 66 14.04 2.21 -9.00
N PRO A 67 13.00 2.94 -8.57
CA PRO A 67 13.04 4.39 -8.55
C PRO A 67 14.16 4.91 -7.64
N ASN A 68 14.95 5.85 -8.13
CA ASN A 68 15.97 6.52 -7.31
C ASN A 68 15.39 7.75 -6.61
N SER A 69 14.23 7.60 -5.97
CA SER A 69 13.63 8.68 -5.18
C SER A 69 14.55 9.09 -4.03
N ARG A 70 14.51 10.37 -3.67
CA ARG A 70 15.32 10.94 -2.58
C ARG A 70 15.04 10.18 -1.29
N ILE A 71 16.11 9.85 -0.57
CA ILE A 71 16.02 9.24 0.76
C ILE A 71 15.44 10.27 1.71
N ALA A 72 14.35 9.89 2.39
CA ALA A 72 13.77 10.73 3.42
C ALA A 72 14.61 10.58 4.70
N PRO A 73 15.02 11.67 5.35
CA PRO A 73 15.61 11.59 6.69
C PRO A 73 14.61 11.04 7.71
N GLU A 74 15.07 10.73 8.92
CA GLU A 74 14.18 10.62 10.07
C GLU A 74 13.28 11.87 10.10
N PRO A 75 11.97 11.73 10.34
CA PRO A 75 11.11 12.89 10.43
C PRO A 75 11.64 13.85 11.49
N SER A 76 11.77 15.11 11.12
CA SER A 76 12.30 16.13 12.03
C SER A 76 11.38 16.28 13.25
N SER A 77 11.96 16.24 14.45
CA SER A 77 11.22 16.15 15.72
C SER A 77 11.50 17.33 16.63
N SER A 78 10.47 17.89 17.26
CA SER A 78 10.59 19.10 18.09
C SER A 78 10.72 18.80 19.60
N GLY A 79 11.40 19.69 20.35
CA GLY A 79 11.50 19.75 21.83
C GLY A 79 11.17 21.18 22.38
N VAL A 80 10.54 21.40 23.57
CA VAL A 80 10.20 22.72 24.21
C VAL A 80 11.21 23.86 23.95
N THR A 81 12.50 23.57 24.07
CA THR A 81 13.61 24.54 23.92
C THR A 81 14.52 24.22 22.73
N VAL A 82 14.22 23.18 21.94
CA VAL A 82 15.15 22.59 20.98
C VAL A 82 14.46 22.14 19.69
N THR A 83 15.05 22.48 18.56
CA THR A 83 14.60 22.02 17.25
C THR A 83 15.55 21.05 16.64
N ILE A 84 15.12 19.83 16.37
CA ILE A 84 15.89 18.81 15.69
C ILE A 84 15.41 18.73 14.24
N LEU A 85 16.11 19.43 13.35
CA LEU A 85 15.96 19.23 11.91
C LEU A 85 16.86 18.08 11.49
N MET A 86 16.29 17.18 10.71
CA MET A 86 16.95 15.99 10.22
C MET A 86 17.14 16.17 8.72
N GLU A 87 18.40 16.14 8.30
CA GLU A 87 18.78 16.20 6.90
C GLU A 87 19.55 14.93 6.58
N TYR A 88 19.08 14.18 5.58
CA TYR A 88 19.87 13.06 5.09
C TYR A 88 21.14 13.59 4.42
N THR A 89 22.30 13.18 4.93
CA THR A 89 23.62 13.63 4.43
C THR A 89 24.49 12.49 3.96
N GLY A 90 23.87 11.34 3.72
CA GLY A 90 24.57 10.17 3.23
C GLY A 90 25.04 10.30 1.79
N PRO A 91 25.91 9.36 1.38
CA PRO A 91 26.58 9.42 0.09
C PRO A 91 25.65 9.08 -1.08
N TYR A 92 24.46 8.54 -0.82
CA TYR A 92 23.56 8.05 -1.86
C TYR A 92 22.53 9.08 -2.28
N SER A 93 22.37 9.24 -3.59
CA SER A 93 21.42 10.18 -4.19
C SER A 93 19.94 9.79 -4.02
N GLY A 94 19.65 8.52 -3.73
CA GLY A 94 18.29 8.00 -3.57
C GLY A 94 18.26 6.51 -3.22
N TYR A 95 17.08 5.91 -3.12
CA TYR A 95 16.94 4.51 -2.66
C TYR A 95 17.63 3.49 -3.55
N ARG A 96 17.55 3.62 -4.88
CA ARG A 96 18.28 2.72 -5.79
C ARG A 96 19.77 2.82 -5.58
N ASP A 97 20.29 4.03 -5.45
CA ASP A 97 21.71 4.24 -5.17
C ASP A 97 22.11 3.67 -3.80
N ALA A 98 21.27 3.82 -2.76
CA ALA A 98 21.54 3.24 -1.45
C ALA A 98 21.60 1.71 -1.46
N PHE A 99 20.60 1.04 -2.02
CA PHE A 99 20.49 -0.42 -1.97
C PHE A 99 21.23 -1.13 -3.11
N TYR A 100 21.40 -0.47 -4.25
CA TYR A 100 21.91 -1.05 -5.49
C TYR A 100 22.89 -0.11 -6.22
N ASN A 101 23.76 0.59 -5.47
CA ASN A 101 24.79 1.47 -6.04
C ASN A 101 25.57 0.78 -7.16
N GLY A 102 25.78 1.50 -8.27
CA GLY A 102 26.61 1.07 -9.39
C GLY A 102 26.01 -0.07 -10.22
N ILE A 103 24.76 -0.47 -9.98
CA ILE A 103 24.12 -1.51 -10.78
C ILE A 103 23.73 -0.97 -12.15
N THR A 104 24.33 -1.57 -13.17
CA THR A 104 24.00 -1.32 -14.57
C THR A 104 23.15 -2.45 -15.14
N PRO A 105 22.27 -2.17 -16.11
CA PRO A 105 21.61 -3.21 -16.87
C PRO A 105 22.65 -4.07 -17.59
N ASN A 106 22.56 -5.39 -17.42
CA ASN A 106 23.33 -6.33 -18.23
C ASN A 106 22.58 -6.67 -19.52
N ALA A 107 23.29 -7.21 -20.52
CA ALA A 107 22.71 -7.52 -21.83
C ALA A 107 21.52 -8.51 -21.73
N GLY A 108 21.62 -9.50 -20.85
CA GLY A 108 20.52 -10.42 -20.55
C GLY A 108 19.28 -9.70 -20.03
N GLY A 109 19.44 -8.74 -19.11
CA GLY A 109 18.35 -7.97 -18.53
C GLY A 109 17.66 -7.12 -19.57
N GLN A 110 18.43 -6.39 -20.39
CA GLN A 110 17.88 -5.59 -21.49
C GLN A 110 17.08 -6.47 -22.46
N GLU A 111 17.63 -7.61 -22.85
CA GLU A 111 16.95 -8.53 -23.75
C GLU A 111 15.69 -9.13 -23.12
N VAL A 112 15.74 -9.51 -21.83
CA VAL A 112 14.54 -9.98 -21.10
C VAL A 112 13.46 -8.92 -21.09
N ALA A 113 13.79 -7.66 -20.80
CA ALA A 113 12.80 -6.58 -20.82
C ALA A 113 12.18 -6.43 -22.22
N THR A 114 12.98 -6.48 -23.29
CA THR A 114 12.50 -6.41 -24.67
C THR A 114 11.57 -7.57 -25.01
N GLN A 115 11.98 -8.82 -24.74
CA GLN A 115 11.19 -10.02 -25.07
C GLN A 115 9.88 -10.08 -24.25
N VAL A 116 9.97 -9.78 -22.95
CA VAL A 116 8.81 -9.79 -22.05
C VAL A 116 7.82 -8.70 -22.43
N GLN A 117 8.28 -7.48 -22.73
CA GLN A 117 7.39 -6.39 -23.12
C GLN A 117 6.76 -6.60 -24.51
N ALA A 118 7.50 -7.21 -25.45
CA ALA A 118 6.96 -7.59 -26.75
C ALA A 118 5.83 -8.63 -26.63
N MET A 119 5.96 -9.55 -25.67
CA MET A 119 4.96 -10.57 -25.37
C MET A 119 3.77 -10.02 -24.56
N GLN A 120 4.05 -9.20 -23.56
CA GLN A 120 3.05 -8.60 -22.68
C GLN A 120 3.39 -7.11 -22.45
N PRO A 121 2.81 -6.18 -23.25
CA PRO A 121 3.14 -4.76 -23.21
C PRO A 121 2.97 -4.08 -21.85
N ALA A 122 2.12 -4.63 -20.98
CA ALA A 122 1.92 -4.15 -19.61
C ALA A 122 3.15 -4.34 -18.70
N LEU A 123 4.05 -5.28 -19.02
CA LEU A 123 5.26 -5.57 -18.24
C LEU A 123 6.42 -4.63 -18.64
N ASN A 124 6.16 -3.33 -18.56
CA ASN A 124 7.09 -2.25 -18.90
C ASN A 124 7.97 -1.83 -17.71
N SER A 125 8.80 -0.79 -17.88
CA SER A 125 9.70 -0.28 -16.84
C SER A 125 8.99 0.11 -15.53
N THR A 126 7.79 0.69 -15.60
CA THR A 126 6.97 1.03 -14.43
C THR A 126 6.54 -0.22 -13.68
N TRP A 127 6.16 -1.29 -14.38
CA TRP A 127 5.84 -2.57 -13.76
C TRP A 127 7.07 -3.19 -13.07
N TRP A 128 8.22 -3.22 -13.73
CA TRP A 128 9.48 -3.70 -13.14
C TRP A 128 9.90 -2.89 -11.92
N SER A 129 9.67 -1.56 -11.95
CA SER A 129 9.86 -0.66 -10.81
C SER A 129 9.01 -1.08 -9.60
N ASN A 130 7.69 -1.24 -9.79
CA ASN A 130 6.78 -1.60 -8.70
C ASN A 130 7.07 -2.99 -8.13
N TYR A 131 7.43 -3.94 -9.00
CA TYR A 131 7.87 -5.27 -8.55
C TYR A 131 9.19 -5.17 -7.77
N GLY A 132 10.12 -4.34 -8.21
CA GLY A 132 11.39 -4.08 -7.52
C GLY A 132 11.21 -3.48 -6.13
N VAL A 133 10.28 -2.53 -5.97
CA VAL A 133 9.93 -1.98 -4.64
C VAL A 133 9.33 -3.07 -3.75
N SER A 134 8.44 -3.91 -4.29
CA SER A 134 7.83 -5.01 -3.52
C SER A 134 8.87 -6.02 -3.04
N ILE A 135 9.80 -6.43 -3.90
CA ILE A 135 10.89 -7.36 -3.55
C ILE A 135 11.83 -6.75 -2.49
N LEU A 136 12.16 -5.46 -2.61
CA LEU A 136 12.98 -4.76 -1.63
C LEU A 136 12.28 -4.63 -0.27
N SER A 137 11.00 -4.27 -0.25
CA SER A 137 10.19 -4.21 0.97
C SER A 137 10.07 -5.58 1.65
N ASP A 138 9.91 -6.65 0.88
CA ASP A 138 9.90 -8.02 1.42
C ASP A 138 11.25 -8.43 2.01
N ALA A 139 12.35 -8.04 1.37
CA ALA A 139 13.68 -8.31 1.90
C ALA A 139 13.94 -7.56 3.22
N ILE A 140 13.43 -6.32 3.35
CA ILE A 140 13.45 -5.54 4.60
C ILE A 140 12.60 -6.21 5.67
N ARG A 141 11.38 -6.65 5.33
CA ARG A 141 10.49 -7.40 6.24
C ARG A 141 11.15 -8.68 6.76
N LEU A 142 11.84 -9.42 5.90
CA LEU A 142 12.54 -10.65 6.29
C LEU A 142 13.75 -10.40 7.22
N SER A 143 14.29 -9.18 7.21
CA SER A 143 15.55 -8.86 7.89
C SER A 143 15.37 -7.94 9.11
N THR A 144 14.20 -7.33 9.28
CA THR A 144 13.93 -6.32 10.31
C THR A 144 12.53 -6.50 10.90
N SER A 145 12.27 -5.86 12.04
CA SER A 145 10.93 -5.81 12.66
C SER A 145 10.17 -4.53 12.31
N ILE A 146 10.45 -3.92 11.16
CA ILE A 146 9.79 -2.68 10.74
C ILE A 146 8.31 -2.97 10.40
N PRO A 147 7.35 -2.25 11.01
CA PRO A 147 5.93 -2.35 10.66
C PRO A 147 5.67 -2.14 9.16
N LEU A 148 4.97 -3.08 8.54
CA LEU A 148 4.57 -3.09 7.14
C LEU A 148 3.21 -3.78 7.00
N ASP A 149 2.39 -3.37 6.02
CA ASP A 149 1.22 -4.14 5.61
C ASP A 149 1.65 -5.38 4.81
N THR A 150 1.82 -6.49 5.53
CA THR A 150 2.25 -7.76 4.97
C THR A 150 1.25 -8.37 4.00
N GLY A 151 -0.04 -8.06 4.14
CA GLY A 151 -1.07 -8.54 3.21
C GLY A 151 -1.03 -7.76 1.89
N LYS A 152 -0.90 -6.44 1.95
CA LYS A 152 -0.70 -5.65 0.71
C LYS A 152 0.61 -6.04 0.01
N LEU A 153 1.67 -6.31 0.77
CA LEU A 153 2.95 -6.76 0.23
C LEU A 153 2.87 -8.15 -0.44
N SER A 154 2.26 -9.13 0.22
CA SER A 154 2.07 -10.47 -0.35
C SER A 154 1.17 -10.43 -1.58
N GLY A 155 0.05 -9.68 -1.53
CA GLY A 155 -0.79 -9.42 -2.70
C GLY A 155 -0.04 -8.78 -3.87
N ALA A 156 0.85 -7.82 -3.63
CA ALA A 156 1.68 -7.20 -4.67
C ALA A 156 2.67 -8.20 -5.30
N LEU A 157 3.33 -9.03 -4.49
CA LEU A 157 4.26 -10.07 -4.96
C LEU A 157 3.52 -11.14 -5.78
N SER A 158 2.38 -11.62 -5.28
CA SER A 158 1.53 -12.60 -5.97
C SER A 158 0.97 -12.06 -7.29
N GLY A 159 0.53 -10.78 -7.30
CA GLY A 159 0.09 -10.09 -8.52
C GLY A 159 1.19 -9.96 -9.56
N ALA A 160 2.39 -9.56 -9.15
CA ALA A 160 3.55 -9.48 -10.05
C ALA A 160 3.95 -10.87 -10.59
N HIS A 161 3.99 -11.89 -9.74
CA HIS A 161 4.25 -13.26 -10.16
C HIS A 161 3.23 -13.71 -11.23
N SER A 162 1.95 -13.57 -10.93
CA SER A 162 0.86 -13.97 -11.85
C SER A 162 0.92 -13.24 -13.18
N ALA A 163 1.30 -11.95 -13.17
CA ALA A 163 1.45 -11.16 -14.39
C ALA A 163 2.64 -11.59 -15.26
N LEU A 164 3.75 -12.06 -14.64
CA LEU A 164 4.94 -12.52 -15.35
C LEU A 164 4.75 -13.90 -15.98
N MET A 165 3.94 -14.78 -15.39
CA MET A 165 3.82 -16.18 -15.80
C MET A 165 3.52 -16.39 -17.30
N PRO A 166 2.58 -15.67 -17.93
CA PRO A 166 2.34 -15.78 -19.37
C PRO A 166 3.53 -15.37 -20.24
N ALA A 167 4.42 -14.52 -19.74
CA ALA A 167 5.62 -14.04 -20.43
C ALA A 167 6.91 -14.75 -19.97
N LEU A 168 6.79 -15.81 -19.16
CA LEU A 168 7.95 -16.48 -18.56
C LEU A 168 8.87 -17.09 -19.63
N THR A 169 8.31 -17.69 -20.69
CA THR A 169 9.10 -18.20 -21.83
C THR A 169 9.84 -17.08 -22.58
N ALA A 170 9.25 -15.88 -22.68
CA ALA A 170 9.92 -14.73 -23.27
C ALA A 170 11.12 -14.27 -22.41
N SER A 171 10.97 -14.29 -21.08
CA SER A 171 12.11 -14.03 -20.17
C SER A 171 13.19 -15.12 -20.27
N TYR A 172 12.79 -16.38 -20.46
CA TYR A 172 13.73 -17.47 -20.71
C TYR A 172 14.50 -17.24 -22.00
N LEU A 173 13.80 -16.85 -23.08
CA LEU A 173 14.43 -16.55 -24.38
C LEU A 173 15.48 -15.43 -24.25
N GLY A 174 15.19 -14.35 -23.53
CA GLY A 174 16.18 -13.27 -23.36
C GLY A 174 17.44 -13.71 -22.61
N VAL A 175 17.29 -14.57 -21.60
CA VAL A 175 18.44 -15.19 -20.93
C VAL A 175 19.16 -16.16 -21.86
N PHE A 176 18.43 -16.98 -22.62
CA PHE A 176 19.00 -17.92 -23.58
C PHE A 176 19.85 -17.23 -24.65
N THR A 177 19.40 -16.09 -25.19
CA THR A 177 20.06 -15.39 -26.28
C THR A 177 21.21 -14.48 -25.82
N GLN A 178 21.12 -13.89 -24.62
CA GLN A 178 22.10 -12.89 -24.15
C GLN A 178 22.66 -13.13 -22.74
N GLY A 179 21.89 -13.76 -21.84
CA GLY A 179 22.27 -13.91 -20.43
C GLY A 179 23.15 -15.13 -20.12
N TYR A 180 22.79 -16.31 -20.63
CA TYR A 180 23.45 -17.58 -20.33
C TYR A 180 24.58 -17.82 -21.34
N ALA A 181 25.82 -17.75 -20.87
CA ALA A 181 27.00 -17.78 -21.72
C ALA A 181 27.10 -19.00 -22.66
N PRO A 182 26.78 -20.25 -22.23
CA PRO A 182 26.83 -21.41 -23.12
C PRO A 182 25.95 -21.26 -24.36
N THR A 183 24.66 -20.92 -24.19
CA THR A 183 23.72 -20.80 -25.31
C THR A 183 23.97 -19.53 -26.12
N SER A 184 24.24 -18.39 -25.48
CA SER A 184 24.48 -17.12 -26.18
C SER A 184 25.79 -17.15 -26.99
N ALA A 185 26.84 -17.82 -26.51
CA ALA A 185 28.08 -17.99 -27.26
C ALA A 185 27.90 -18.91 -28.47
N ALA A 186 27.11 -19.98 -28.34
CA ALA A 186 26.84 -20.92 -29.43
C ALA A 186 25.87 -20.35 -30.49
N LEU A 187 24.89 -19.55 -30.08
CA LEU A 187 23.90 -18.94 -30.97
C LEU A 187 24.50 -17.80 -31.82
N ARG A 188 25.36 -16.98 -31.23
CA ARG A 188 25.94 -15.78 -31.87
C ARG A 188 26.58 -16.01 -33.24
N PRO A 189 27.45 -17.02 -33.46
CA PRO A 189 28.04 -17.24 -34.79
C PRO A 189 26.98 -17.59 -35.84
N ILE A 190 25.92 -18.32 -35.48
CA ILE A 190 24.81 -18.64 -36.39
C ILE A 190 24.09 -17.34 -36.80
N MET A 191 23.75 -16.49 -35.82
CA MET A 191 23.02 -15.26 -36.10
C MET A 191 23.87 -14.22 -36.86
N ASN A 192 25.14 -14.07 -36.52
CA ASN A 192 26.06 -13.14 -37.19
C ASN A 192 26.29 -13.48 -38.66
N ASN A 193 26.20 -14.76 -39.02
CA ASN A 193 26.33 -15.21 -40.41
C ASN A 193 25.00 -15.15 -41.19
N GLY A 194 23.92 -14.66 -40.58
CA GLY A 194 22.58 -14.65 -41.20
C GLY A 194 21.99 -16.05 -41.40
N GLN A 195 22.46 -17.03 -40.62
CA GLN A 195 22.18 -18.46 -40.80
C GLN A 195 21.02 -18.99 -39.92
N GLY A 196 20.36 -18.10 -39.19
CA GLY A 196 19.26 -18.45 -38.28
C GLY A 196 18.14 -19.23 -38.97
N PRO A 197 17.50 -18.68 -40.02
CA PRO A 197 16.37 -19.35 -40.69
C PRO A 197 16.71 -20.74 -41.24
N GLN A 198 17.88 -20.92 -41.86
CA GLN A 198 18.32 -22.23 -42.35
C GLN A 198 18.58 -23.20 -41.20
N SER A 199 19.21 -22.75 -40.12
CA SER A 199 19.46 -23.57 -38.92
C SER A 199 18.15 -23.99 -38.25
N ALA A 200 17.15 -23.11 -38.20
CA ALA A 200 15.82 -23.43 -37.70
C ALA A 200 15.13 -24.51 -38.55
N GLN A 201 15.22 -24.43 -39.87
CA GLN A 201 14.68 -25.45 -40.77
C GLN A 201 15.37 -26.81 -40.58
N LEU A 202 16.70 -26.83 -40.50
CA LEU A 202 17.47 -28.04 -40.23
C LEU A 202 17.09 -28.66 -38.88
N LEU A 203 16.95 -27.85 -37.84
CA LEU A 203 16.53 -28.33 -36.52
C LEU A 203 15.11 -28.89 -36.55
N ALA A 204 14.16 -28.22 -37.20
CA ALA A 204 12.80 -28.71 -37.36
C ALA A 204 12.74 -30.07 -38.08
N GLN A 205 13.55 -30.25 -39.13
CA GLN A 205 13.67 -31.54 -39.83
C GLN A 205 14.30 -32.63 -38.95
N ALA A 206 15.28 -32.29 -38.12
CA ALA A 206 15.92 -33.23 -37.20
C ALA A 206 14.94 -33.71 -36.11
N ILE A 207 14.14 -32.81 -35.55
CA ILE A 207 13.08 -33.10 -34.56
C ILE A 207 12.03 -34.06 -35.13
N ALA A 208 11.71 -33.92 -36.41
CA ALA A 208 10.73 -34.75 -37.10
C ALA A 208 11.15 -36.22 -37.27
N ARG A 209 12.41 -36.59 -36.97
CA ARG A 209 12.92 -37.94 -37.28
C ARG A 209 12.58 -39.02 -36.25
N GLY A 210 12.37 -40.23 -36.76
CA GLY A 210 11.85 -41.38 -36.02
C GLY A 210 12.66 -41.81 -34.79
N GLN A 211 14.00 -41.75 -34.81
CA GLN A 211 14.80 -42.20 -33.66
C GLN A 211 14.71 -41.24 -32.47
N PHE A 212 14.79 -39.93 -32.72
CA PHE A 212 14.55 -38.92 -31.69
C PHE A 212 13.13 -39.03 -31.13
N THR A 213 12.13 -39.13 -32.01
CA THR A 213 10.72 -39.32 -31.65
C THR A 213 10.52 -40.55 -30.76
N ALA A 214 11.09 -41.70 -31.13
CA ALA A 214 10.96 -42.93 -30.35
C ALA A 214 11.52 -42.77 -28.92
N ASN A 215 12.70 -42.15 -28.79
CA ASN A 215 13.36 -42.00 -27.49
C ASN A 215 12.64 -40.99 -26.58
N ILE A 216 12.16 -39.86 -27.13
CA ILE A 216 11.33 -38.90 -26.37
C ILE A 216 10.02 -39.56 -25.92
N ASN A 217 9.34 -40.27 -26.82
CA ASN A 217 8.08 -40.95 -26.48
C ASN A 217 8.28 -42.00 -25.40
N GLN A 218 9.39 -42.75 -25.46
CA GLN A 218 9.76 -43.71 -24.43
C GLN A 218 10.02 -43.03 -23.09
N ALA A 219 10.77 -41.92 -23.08
CA ALA A 219 11.06 -41.17 -21.85
C ALA A 219 9.79 -40.57 -21.23
N ILE A 220 8.88 -40.04 -22.04
CA ILE A 220 7.57 -39.55 -21.58
C ILE A 220 6.74 -40.69 -20.99
N SER A 221 6.71 -41.84 -21.66
CA SER A 221 5.94 -43.02 -21.21
C SER A 221 6.51 -43.65 -19.93
N ALA A 222 7.81 -43.48 -19.65
CA ALA A 222 8.47 -44.03 -18.47
C ALA A 222 8.05 -43.33 -17.16
N GLY A 223 7.55 -42.09 -17.21
CA GLY A 223 7.19 -41.32 -16.03
C GLY A 223 8.38 -40.71 -15.27
N GLY A 224 8.08 -39.95 -14.21
CA GLY A 224 9.08 -39.44 -13.27
C GLY A 224 10.13 -38.52 -13.90
N ASP A 225 11.40 -38.71 -13.50
CA ASP A 225 12.53 -37.90 -13.97
C ASP A 225 12.72 -37.98 -15.49
N SER A 226 12.45 -39.13 -16.11
CA SER A 226 12.56 -39.29 -17.57
C SER A 226 11.59 -38.38 -18.32
N THR A 227 10.34 -38.28 -17.84
CA THR A 227 9.33 -37.38 -18.41
C THR A 227 9.75 -35.93 -18.22
N ASN A 228 10.22 -35.54 -17.01
CA ASN A 228 10.67 -34.18 -16.74
C ASN A 228 11.84 -33.77 -17.64
N ALA A 229 12.82 -34.66 -17.83
CA ALA A 229 13.95 -34.44 -18.73
C ALA A 229 13.50 -34.24 -20.19
N ALA A 230 12.59 -35.10 -20.66
CA ALA A 230 12.08 -35.03 -22.03
C ALA A 230 11.24 -33.78 -22.30
N VAL A 231 10.35 -33.40 -21.38
CA VAL A 231 9.53 -32.18 -21.48
C VAL A 231 10.42 -30.93 -21.51
N TRP A 232 11.41 -30.87 -20.61
CA TRP A 232 12.38 -29.79 -20.54
C TRP A 232 13.22 -29.66 -21.82
N PHE A 233 13.64 -30.79 -22.39
CA PHE A 233 14.40 -30.82 -23.62
C PHE A 233 13.57 -30.30 -24.80
N LEU A 234 12.31 -30.76 -24.93
CA LEU A 234 11.38 -30.24 -25.94
C LEU A 234 11.16 -28.72 -25.80
N PHE A 235 10.93 -28.23 -24.57
CA PHE A 235 10.81 -26.80 -24.30
C PHE A 235 12.03 -26.01 -24.81
N ASN A 236 13.24 -26.50 -24.53
CA ASN A 236 14.48 -25.88 -25.00
C ASN A 236 14.62 -25.90 -26.53
N LEU A 237 14.16 -26.95 -27.21
CA LEU A 237 14.14 -27.01 -28.68
C LEU A 237 13.20 -25.96 -29.26
N TRP A 238 12.03 -25.74 -28.67
CA TRP A 238 11.08 -24.70 -29.09
C TRP A 238 11.66 -23.29 -28.90
N VAL A 239 12.28 -23.02 -27.75
CA VAL A 239 13.02 -21.77 -27.52
C VAL A 239 14.16 -21.60 -28.52
N THR A 240 14.89 -22.67 -28.83
CA THR A 240 16.00 -22.65 -29.80
C THR A 240 15.49 -22.29 -31.20
N LEU A 241 14.41 -22.90 -31.66
CA LEU A 241 13.77 -22.55 -32.93
C LEU A 241 13.36 -21.08 -32.98
N LYS A 242 12.77 -20.56 -31.89
CA LYS A 242 12.41 -19.14 -31.79
C LYS A 242 13.64 -18.23 -31.83
N ALA A 243 14.70 -18.58 -31.11
CA ALA A 243 15.97 -17.85 -31.08
C ALA A 243 16.67 -17.81 -32.45
N LEU A 244 16.53 -18.88 -33.24
CA LEU A 244 17.01 -18.98 -34.61
C LEU A 244 16.13 -18.23 -35.63
N GLY A 245 15.00 -17.66 -35.20
CA GLY A 245 14.11 -16.88 -36.07
C GLY A 245 13.08 -17.71 -36.83
N ALA A 246 12.68 -18.88 -36.32
CA ALA A 246 11.54 -19.61 -36.85
C ALA A 246 10.27 -18.73 -36.83
N ALA A 247 9.60 -18.63 -37.98
CA ALA A 247 8.40 -17.79 -38.13
C ALA A 247 7.21 -18.31 -37.31
N ASP A 248 7.03 -19.64 -37.28
CA ASP A 248 5.93 -20.31 -36.59
C ASP A 248 6.43 -21.60 -35.95
N VAL A 249 6.71 -21.55 -34.65
CA VAL A 249 7.14 -22.73 -33.88
C VAL A 249 5.97 -23.66 -33.60
N ASP A 250 4.74 -23.16 -33.50
CA ASP A 250 3.56 -24.00 -33.28
C ASP A 250 3.32 -24.93 -34.49
N ALA A 251 3.54 -24.44 -35.70
CA ALA A 251 3.52 -25.27 -36.91
C ALA A 251 4.57 -26.39 -36.87
N VAL A 252 5.78 -26.13 -36.35
CA VAL A 252 6.82 -27.17 -36.18
C VAL A 252 6.41 -28.19 -35.14
N ILE A 253 5.81 -27.76 -34.03
CA ILE A 253 5.31 -28.66 -32.98
C ILE A 253 4.20 -29.56 -33.55
N GLN A 254 3.22 -28.98 -34.24
CA GLN A 254 2.12 -29.71 -34.88
C GLN A 254 2.64 -30.71 -35.92
N GLN A 255 3.58 -30.29 -36.77
CA GLN A 255 4.22 -31.17 -37.74
C GLN A 255 4.91 -32.35 -37.04
N SER A 256 5.65 -32.09 -35.96
CA SER A 256 6.31 -33.14 -35.18
C SER A 256 5.30 -34.13 -34.58
N GLN A 257 4.16 -33.63 -34.08
CA GLN A 257 3.06 -34.47 -33.60
C GLN A 257 2.47 -35.34 -34.70
N THR A 258 2.25 -34.80 -35.92
CA THR A 258 1.79 -35.61 -37.06
C THR A 258 2.76 -36.71 -37.47
N GLN A 259 4.05 -36.56 -37.12
CA GLN A 259 5.09 -37.56 -37.33
C GLN A 259 5.28 -38.50 -36.13
N GLY A 260 4.38 -38.43 -35.15
CA GLY A 260 4.30 -39.36 -34.02
C GLY A 260 5.02 -38.90 -32.76
N LEU A 261 5.55 -37.67 -32.70
CA LEU A 261 6.11 -37.13 -31.46
C LEU A 261 5.02 -36.83 -30.44
N ILE A 262 5.12 -37.43 -29.26
CA ILE A 262 4.27 -37.10 -28.11
C ILE A 262 4.78 -35.79 -27.53
N VAL A 263 3.97 -34.74 -27.64
CA VAL A 263 4.27 -33.42 -27.06
C VAL A 263 3.31 -33.17 -25.90
N PRO A 264 3.80 -33.11 -24.65
CA PRO A 264 2.99 -32.80 -23.48
C PRO A 264 2.33 -31.43 -23.58
N ALA A 265 1.08 -31.30 -23.10
CA ALA A 265 0.29 -30.07 -23.21
C ALA A 265 1.02 -28.79 -22.74
N PRO A 266 1.77 -28.77 -21.63
CA PRO A 266 2.52 -27.59 -21.19
C PRO A 266 3.50 -27.01 -22.23
N VAL A 267 4.04 -27.87 -23.10
CA VAL A 267 5.01 -27.51 -24.15
C VAL A 267 4.44 -27.73 -25.56
N GLY A 268 3.11 -27.82 -25.67
CA GLY A 268 2.39 -28.00 -26.93
C GLY A 268 2.08 -26.68 -27.65
N PRO A 269 1.46 -26.76 -28.84
CA PRO A 269 1.11 -25.58 -29.64
C PRO A 269 0.25 -24.59 -28.83
N GLY A 270 0.54 -23.30 -28.95
CA GLY A 270 -0.16 -22.22 -28.23
C GLY A 270 0.08 -22.16 -26.72
N SER A 271 0.72 -23.17 -26.13
CA SER A 271 0.97 -23.26 -24.68
C SER A 271 2.44 -22.97 -24.33
N TRP A 272 3.40 -23.50 -25.10
CA TRP A 272 4.83 -23.39 -24.78
C TRP A 272 5.31 -21.93 -24.67
N TRP A 273 4.77 -21.02 -25.50
CA TRP A 273 5.15 -19.60 -25.53
C TRP A 273 4.41 -18.74 -24.49
N ASN A 274 3.19 -19.14 -24.12
CA ASN A 274 2.27 -18.35 -23.30
C ASN A 274 2.28 -18.77 -21.81
N GLY A 275 3.43 -19.22 -21.30
CA GLY A 275 3.56 -19.64 -19.91
C GLY A 275 2.94 -21.00 -19.59
N GLY A 276 2.81 -21.91 -20.57
CA GLY A 276 2.31 -23.27 -20.34
C GLY A 276 3.25 -24.13 -19.50
N TYR A 277 4.57 -23.90 -19.59
CA TYR A 277 5.58 -24.69 -18.89
C TYR A 277 6.40 -23.85 -17.89
N THR A 278 6.00 -23.91 -16.62
CA THR A 278 6.50 -23.03 -15.55
C THR A 278 7.07 -23.77 -14.35
N GLN A 279 7.01 -25.10 -14.34
CA GLN A 279 7.42 -25.95 -13.21
C GLN A 279 8.89 -25.79 -12.79
N TRP A 280 9.73 -25.26 -13.67
CA TRP A 280 11.14 -24.99 -13.42
C TRP A 280 11.40 -23.66 -12.69
N TYR A 281 10.41 -22.76 -12.68
CA TYR A 281 10.54 -21.42 -12.13
C TYR A 281 9.91 -21.34 -10.75
N THR A 282 10.60 -20.67 -9.84
CA THR A 282 10.07 -20.27 -8.53
C THR A 282 9.94 -18.75 -8.53
N ALA A 283 8.84 -18.22 -7.97
CA ALA A 283 8.67 -16.78 -7.83
C ALA A 283 9.88 -16.11 -7.14
N LEU A 284 10.15 -14.86 -7.50
CA LEU A 284 11.13 -14.07 -6.76
C LEU A 284 10.52 -13.62 -5.44
N SER A 285 11.35 -13.48 -4.41
CA SER A 285 10.98 -12.91 -3.13
C SER A 285 12.12 -12.04 -2.58
N GLY A 286 11.91 -11.45 -1.41
CA GLY A 286 12.95 -10.69 -0.72
C GLY A 286 14.22 -11.49 -0.47
N SER A 287 14.13 -12.82 -0.31
CA SER A 287 15.31 -13.67 -0.09
C SER A 287 16.32 -13.63 -1.24
N ASP A 288 15.85 -13.35 -2.46
CA ASP A 288 16.70 -13.30 -3.66
C ASP A 288 17.64 -12.09 -3.69
N VAL A 289 17.28 -11.01 -2.99
CA VAL A 289 18.09 -9.80 -2.91
C VAL A 289 18.70 -9.59 -1.53
N GLN A 290 18.24 -10.33 -0.51
CA GLN A 290 18.60 -10.14 0.90
C GLN A 290 20.11 -10.10 1.11
N ALA A 291 20.87 -11.08 0.60
CA ALA A 291 22.32 -11.12 0.80
C ALA A 291 23.04 -9.88 0.23
N LYS A 292 22.53 -9.32 -0.88
CA LYS A 292 23.13 -8.15 -1.54
C LYS A 292 22.83 -6.85 -0.79
N ILE A 293 21.64 -6.74 -0.22
CA ILE A 293 21.20 -5.51 0.47
C ILE A 293 21.41 -5.57 1.98
N ALA A 294 21.74 -6.74 2.55
CA ALA A 294 21.93 -6.95 3.99
C ALA A 294 22.84 -5.89 4.63
N PRO A 295 24.00 -5.50 4.03
CA PRO A 295 24.80 -4.43 4.59
C PRO A 295 23.99 -3.14 4.79
N ARG A 296 23.21 -2.74 3.77
CA ARG A 296 22.45 -1.48 3.76
C ARG A 296 21.19 -1.53 4.62
N ILE A 297 20.63 -2.71 4.84
CA ILE A 297 19.53 -2.88 5.79
C ILE A 297 20.00 -2.58 7.21
N SER A 298 21.17 -3.10 7.60
CA SER A 298 21.71 -2.91 8.95
C SER A 298 22.46 -1.60 9.12
N ASP A 299 22.81 -0.92 8.04
CA ASP A 299 23.62 0.28 8.10
C ASP A 299 22.90 1.42 8.81
N ALA A 300 23.70 2.17 9.55
CA ALA A 300 23.26 3.41 10.14
C ALA A 300 23.21 4.49 9.04
N MET A 301 22.05 5.08 8.83
CA MET A 301 21.84 6.13 7.85
C MET A 301 22.40 7.44 8.40
N PRO A 302 23.40 8.06 7.75
CA PRO A 302 23.98 9.31 8.21
C PRO A 302 23.03 10.47 7.92
N GLU A 303 22.81 11.27 8.96
CA GLU A 303 21.97 12.43 8.95
C GLU A 303 22.69 13.58 9.63
N LYS A 304 22.34 14.81 9.27
CA LYS A 304 22.65 15.96 10.10
C LYS A 304 21.45 16.23 10.96
N GLU A 305 21.72 16.20 12.25
CA GLU A 305 20.82 16.64 13.28
C GLU A 305 21.14 18.09 13.59
N THR A 306 20.35 19.02 13.06
CA THR A 306 20.49 20.43 13.42
C THR A 306 19.57 20.72 14.59
N ILE A 307 20.21 20.86 15.74
CA ILE A 307 19.63 21.21 17.03
C ILE A 307 19.62 22.74 17.16
N ILE A 308 18.47 23.38 16.97
CA ILE A 308 18.26 24.81 17.23
C ILE A 308 17.75 24.98 18.66
N GLN A 309 18.66 25.27 19.58
CA GLN A 309 18.35 25.56 20.97
C GLN A 309 17.98 27.04 21.16
N ARG A 310 16.94 27.29 21.95
CA ARG A 310 16.60 28.63 22.44
C ARG A 310 17.11 28.80 23.85
N VAL A 311 17.81 29.91 24.10
CA VAL A 311 18.21 30.33 25.44
C VAL A 311 17.26 31.45 25.90
N PRO A 312 16.33 31.21 26.83
CA PRO A 312 15.47 32.26 27.40
C PRO A 312 16.29 33.31 28.17
N PRO A 313 15.83 34.58 28.30
CA PRO A 313 14.59 35.17 27.78
C PRO A 313 14.74 35.80 26.38
N ASP A 314 15.97 36.19 25.98
CA ASP A 314 16.25 37.01 24.78
C ASP A 314 17.38 36.45 23.90
N GLY A 315 17.81 35.20 24.12
CA GLY A 315 18.96 34.62 23.42
C GLY A 315 18.69 34.30 21.96
N PHE A 316 19.63 34.66 21.09
CA PHE A 316 19.65 34.20 19.70
C PHE A 316 19.58 32.66 19.65
N PRO A 317 18.82 32.07 18.69
CA PRO A 317 18.79 30.63 18.52
C PRO A 317 20.22 30.12 18.25
N ILE A 318 20.71 29.27 19.13
CA ILE A 318 21.99 28.59 18.93
C ILE A 318 21.68 27.37 18.09
N SER A 319 22.07 27.42 16.82
CA SER A 319 22.01 26.26 15.93
C SER A 319 23.30 25.47 16.09
N ASN A 320 23.19 24.26 16.62
CA ASN A 320 24.27 23.29 16.63
C ASN A 320 23.90 22.17 15.66
N THR A 321 24.72 21.96 14.64
CA THR A 321 24.54 20.83 13.74
C THR A 321 25.49 19.71 14.14
N PHE A 322 24.92 18.55 14.41
CA PHE A 322 25.64 17.34 14.76
C PHE A 322 25.46 16.33 13.63
N ASN A 323 26.46 15.49 13.43
CA ASN A 323 26.28 14.30 12.63
C ASN A 323 25.59 13.25 13.50
N LYS A 324 24.46 12.73 13.03
CA LYS A 324 23.68 11.65 13.64
C LYS A 324 23.67 10.47 12.68
N THR A 325 23.47 9.28 13.23
CA THR A 325 23.30 8.06 12.43
C THR A 325 22.09 7.30 12.95
N VAL A 326 21.18 6.94 12.05
CA VAL A 326 19.95 6.22 12.39
C VAL A 326 20.11 4.75 12.03
N ASN A 327 20.12 3.87 13.04
CA ASN A 327 20.19 2.43 12.82
C ASN A 327 18.98 1.96 12.00
N ASN A 328 19.22 1.15 10.96
CA ASN A 328 18.20 0.75 9.99
C ASN A 328 17.50 1.93 9.30
N GLY A 329 18.17 3.09 9.22
CA GLY A 329 17.56 4.32 8.70
C GLY A 329 17.14 4.22 7.23
N TYR A 330 17.89 3.51 6.38
CA TYR A 330 17.50 3.31 4.98
C TYR A 330 16.21 2.47 4.85
N PRO A 331 16.07 1.32 5.54
CA PRO A 331 14.78 0.62 5.63
C PRO A 331 13.62 1.46 6.19
N LEU A 332 13.83 2.19 7.29
CA LEU A 332 12.78 3.03 7.90
C LEU A 332 12.37 4.16 6.95
N SER A 333 13.35 4.77 6.30
CA SER A 333 13.14 5.78 5.27
C SER A 333 12.30 5.22 4.12
N LEU A 334 12.65 4.06 3.55
CA LEU A 334 11.88 3.48 2.44
C LEU A 334 10.46 3.08 2.86
N CYS A 335 10.33 2.41 4.01
CA CYS A 335 9.11 1.70 4.41
C CYS A 335 8.16 2.52 5.29
N GLN A 336 8.61 3.63 5.88
CA GLN A 336 7.78 4.42 6.81
C GLN A 336 7.71 5.90 6.43
N TRP A 337 8.84 6.53 6.11
CA TRP A 337 8.93 7.99 6.00
C TRP A 337 8.94 8.50 4.55
N GLY A 338 9.34 7.64 3.63
CA GLY A 338 9.63 7.97 2.25
C GLY A 338 8.42 7.95 1.34
N ASN A 339 8.57 8.59 0.19
CA ASN A 339 7.56 8.62 -0.88
C ASN A 339 7.30 7.26 -1.55
N LEU A 340 8.18 6.28 -1.32
CA LEU A 340 7.97 4.88 -1.71
C LEU A 340 7.32 4.05 -0.59
N ASN A 341 6.77 4.68 0.46
CA ASN A 341 5.92 4.01 1.44
C ASN A 341 4.48 3.91 0.91
N TRP A 342 4.22 2.87 0.12
CA TRP A 342 2.89 2.52 -0.39
C TRP A 342 2.33 1.28 0.29
N PHE A 343 2.97 0.77 1.35
CA PHE A 343 2.45 -0.31 2.19
C PHE A 343 2.01 0.26 3.56
N PRO A 344 1.06 1.23 3.59
CA PRO A 344 0.52 1.71 4.84
C PRO A 344 -0.13 0.54 5.57
N PRO A 345 -0.16 0.53 6.91
CA PRO A 345 -0.74 -0.55 7.69
C PRO A 345 -2.14 -0.96 7.18
N PRO A 346 -2.49 -2.25 7.32
CA PRO A 346 -3.72 -2.79 6.74
C PRO A 346 -4.95 -2.11 7.34
N SER A 347 -5.90 -1.74 6.48
CA SER A 347 -7.19 -1.21 6.93
C SER A 347 -8.15 -2.27 7.42
N SER A 348 -9.04 -1.77 8.27
CA SER A 348 -10.28 -2.36 8.72
C SER A 348 -10.22 -3.27 9.94
N SER A 349 -11.18 -3.01 10.80
CA SER A 349 -11.47 -3.48 12.14
C SER A 349 -12.56 -4.54 12.05
N CYS A 350 -12.22 -5.82 12.22
CA CYS A 350 -13.20 -6.90 12.16
C CYS A 350 -12.75 -8.10 13.02
N PHE A 351 -13.60 -9.13 13.10
CA PHE A 351 -13.31 -10.40 13.76
C PHE A 351 -13.28 -11.57 12.77
N GLY A 352 -12.32 -12.48 12.92
CA GLY A 352 -12.32 -13.75 12.20
C GLY A 352 -13.37 -14.73 12.71
N LYS A 353 -13.62 -15.73 11.86
CA LYS A 353 -14.45 -16.90 12.15
C LYS A 353 -14.10 -17.52 13.51
N GLY A 354 -15.13 -18.00 14.22
CA GLY A 354 -14.99 -18.66 15.52
C GLY A 354 -14.92 -17.69 16.70
N THR A 355 -14.83 -16.38 16.45
CA THR A 355 -15.00 -15.37 17.50
C THR A 355 -16.37 -15.53 18.14
N GLN A 356 -16.40 -15.70 19.46
CA GLN A 356 -17.64 -15.93 20.20
C GLN A 356 -18.24 -14.60 20.65
N VAL A 357 -19.52 -14.40 20.38
CA VAL A 357 -20.31 -13.22 20.74
C VAL A 357 -21.24 -13.57 21.88
N LEU A 358 -21.35 -12.69 22.88
CA LEU A 358 -22.29 -12.88 23.98
C LEU A 358 -23.72 -12.51 23.55
N MET A 359 -24.60 -13.51 23.51
CA MET A 359 -26.01 -13.36 23.20
C MET A 359 -26.77 -12.74 24.38
N ALA A 360 -27.95 -12.16 24.11
CA ALA A 360 -28.77 -11.52 25.15
C ALA A 360 -29.25 -12.50 26.24
N ASP A 361 -29.38 -13.78 25.92
CA ASP A 361 -29.72 -14.87 26.86
C ASP A 361 -28.54 -15.36 27.71
N GLY A 362 -27.35 -14.78 27.51
CA GLY A 362 -26.11 -15.13 28.21
C GLY A 362 -25.32 -16.27 27.57
N SER A 363 -25.79 -16.87 26.47
CA SER A 363 -25.02 -17.88 25.71
C SER A 363 -23.93 -17.25 24.83
N GLY A 364 -22.91 -18.04 24.47
CA GLY A 364 -21.92 -17.66 23.46
C GLY A 364 -22.29 -18.24 22.10
N LYS A 365 -22.25 -17.43 21.04
CA LYS A 365 -22.50 -17.87 19.66
C LYS A 365 -21.38 -17.39 18.74
N ALA A 366 -20.93 -18.27 17.83
CA ALA A 366 -19.89 -17.91 16.88
C ALA A 366 -20.37 -16.83 15.90
N ILE A 367 -19.54 -15.81 15.66
CA ILE A 367 -19.92 -14.60 14.91
C ILE A 367 -20.40 -14.91 13.49
N GLU A 368 -19.82 -15.90 12.82
CA GLU A 368 -20.20 -16.32 11.46
C GLU A 368 -21.58 -16.99 11.38
N THR A 369 -22.18 -17.32 12.52
CA THR A 369 -23.50 -17.98 12.60
C THR A 369 -24.63 -17.02 13.02
N LEU A 370 -24.29 -15.77 13.29
CA LEU A 370 -25.25 -14.73 13.65
C LEU A 370 -26.05 -14.29 12.42
N ASN A 371 -27.30 -13.89 12.66
CA ASN A 371 -28.17 -13.32 11.64
C ASN A 371 -28.65 -11.93 12.05
N VAL A 372 -28.99 -11.10 11.06
CA VAL A 372 -29.74 -9.87 11.30
C VAL A 372 -31.04 -10.22 12.04
N GLY A 373 -31.32 -9.49 13.12
CA GLY A 373 -32.43 -9.74 14.04
C GLY A 373 -32.08 -10.55 15.28
N ASP A 374 -30.93 -11.24 15.32
CA ASP A 374 -30.46 -11.89 16.55
C ASP A 374 -30.20 -10.84 17.64
N GLU A 375 -30.48 -11.17 18.90
CA GLU A 375 -30.27 -10.28 20.05
C GLU A 375 -28.96 -10.60 20.78
N VAL A 376 -28.07 -9.61 20.86
CA VAL A 376 -26.79 -9.71 21.56
C VAL A 376 -26.80 -8.87 22.83
N MET A 377 -25.95 -9.24 23.78
CA MET A 377 -25.70 -8.42 24.94
C MET A 377 -24.88 -7.20 24.54
N SER A 378 -25.30 -6.02 24.98
CA SER A 378 -24.59 -4.76 24.76
C SER A 378 -24.39 -3.99 26.08
N SER A 379 -23.54 -2.96 26.07
CA SER A 379 -23.36 -2.09 27.24
C SER A 379 -24.64 -1.36 27.70
N GLN A 380 -25.70 -1.36 26.89
CA GLN A 380 -26.99 -0.74 27.19
C GLN A 380 -28.13 -1.77 27.26
N GLY A 381 -27.81 -3.04 27.52
CA GLY A 381 -28.76 -4.14 27.56
C GLY A 381 -28.88 -4.88 26.24
N ALA A 382 -29.88 -5.76 26.09
CA ALA A 382 -30.10 -6.50 24.86
C ALA A 382 -30.37 -5.56 23.67
N ARG A 383 -29.77 -5.87 22.52
CA ARG A 383 -29.93 -5.13 21.26
C ARG A 383 -29.96 -6.09 20.09
N LYS A 384 -30.78 -5.77 19.09
CA LYS A 384 -30.81 -6.53 17.83
C LYS A 384 -29.66 -6.15 16.92
N ILE A 385 -29.10 -7.16 16.24
CA ILE A 385 -28.21 -6.96 15.10
C ILE A 385 -29.04 -6.44 13.94
N VAL A 386 -28.62 -5.31 13.36
CA VAL A 386 -29.30 -4.70 12.20
C VAL A 386 -28.48 -4.79 10.92
N LEU A 387 -27.16 -4.96 11.04
CA LEU A 387 -26.28 -5.26 9.92
C LEU A 387 -25.11 -6.15 10.40
N ILE A 388 -24.73 -7.09 9.54
CA ILE A 388 -23.52 -7.91 9.69
C ILE A 388 -22.62 -7.60 8.51
N GLU A 389 -21.53 -6.90 8.76
CA GLU A 389 -20.49 -6.73 7.75
C GLU A 389 -19.70 -8.03 7.64
N SER A 390 -19.33 -8.43 6.42
CA SER A 390 -18.56 -9.65 6.24
C SER A 390 -17.46 -9.54 5.17
N PRO A 391 -16.57 -8.53 5.17
CA PRO A 391 -15.57 -8.40 4.12
C PRO A 391 -14.58 -9.58 4.09
N LEU A 392 -13.92 -9.77 2.95
CA LEU A 392 -12.81 -10.72 2.85
C LEU A 392 -11.65 -10.31 3.76
N ARG A 393 -11.03 -11.29 4.41
CA ARG A 393 -9.86 -11.11 5.29
C ARG A 393 -8.64 -10.61 4.52
N ARG A 394 -8.45 -11.04 3.27
CA ARG A 394 -7.37 -10.60 2.36
C ARG A 394 -6.00 -10.50 3.04
N GLU A 395 -5.48 -11.65 3.47
CA GLU A 395 -4.12 -11.78 4.03
C GLU A 395 -3.84 -11.06 5.37
N ARG A 396 -4.82 -10.33 5.92
CA ARG A 396 -4.69 -9.66 7.21
C ARG A 396 -4.44 -10.67 8.33
N SER A 397 -3.52 -10.37 9.24
CA SER A 397 -3.36 -11.15 10.46
C SER A 397 -4.54 -10.92 11.42
N LEU A 398 -4.89 -11.96 12.18
CA LEU A 398 -5.80 -11.86 13.31
C LEU A 398 -5.01 -12.01 14.62
N TYR A 399 -5.51 -11.38 15.67
CA TYR A 399 -4.88 -11.33 16.98
C TYR A 399 -5.83 -11.92 18.01
N GLN A 400 -5.32 -12.91 18.75
CA GLN A 400 -6.02 -13.56 19.83
C GLN A 400 -5.60 -12.97 21.17
N LEU A 401 -6.58 -12.59 22.00
CA LEU A 401 -6.35 -12.04 23.33
C LEU A 401 -6.55 -13.12 24.40
N ASN A 402 -5.62 -13.24 25.35
CA ASN A 402 -5.77 -14.09 26.54
C ASN A 402 -6.12 -15.57 26.24
N LYS A 403 -5.79 -16.09 25.05
CA LYS A 403 -6.26 -17.40 24.56
C LYS A 403 -7.79 -17.56 24.49
N LEU A 404 -8.53 -16.46 24.60
CA LEU A 404 -9.98 -16.43 24.42
C LEU A 404 -10.33 -16.67 22.95
N PRO A 405 -11.56 -17.13 22.65
CA PRO A 405 -12.05 -17.23 21.27
C PRO A 405 -12.43 -15.83 20.73
N VAL A 406 -11.42 -14.97 20.60
CA VAL A 406 -11.50 -13.63 20.01
C VAL A 406 -10.39 -13.56 18.98
N PHE A 407 -10.71 -13.28 17.72
CA PHE A 407 -9.72 -13.18 16.66
C PHE A 407 -9.89 -11.85 15.93
N ALA A 408 -9.28 -10.78 16.42
CA ALA A 408 -9.49 -9.43 15.92
C ALA A 408 -8.45 -9.03 14.87
N THR A 409 -8.79 -8.21 13.89
CA THR A 409 -7.80 -7.55 13.04
C THR A 409 -7.02 -6.49 13.84
N ALA A 410 -5.89 -6.02 13.31
CA ALA A 410 -5.02 -5.07 14.04
C ALA A 410 -5.74 -3.76 14.41
N ALA A 411 -6.64 -3.28 13.54
CA ALA A 411 -7.34 -2.02 13.70
C ALA A 411 -8.58 -2.12 14.61
N HIS A 412 -8.96 -3.31 15.09
CA HIS A 412 -10.25 -3.46 15.78
C HIS A 412 -10.26 -2.76 17.15
N PRO A 413 -11.20 -1.84 17.42
CA PRO A 413 -11.26 -1.08 18.66
C PRO A 413 -11.93 -1.89 19.79
N PHE A 414 -11.17 -2.12 20.85
CA PHE A 414 -11.67 -2.59 22.13
C PHE A 414 -11.97 -1.41 23.04
N ARG A 415 -13.02 -1.52 23.86
CA ARG A 415 -13.37 -0.51 24.86
C ARG A 415 -12.48 -0.68 26.09
N THR A 416 -11.90 0.40 26.57
CA THR A 416 -11.12 0.43 27.82
C THR A 416 -12.05 0.45 29.04
N GLN A 417 -11.56 0.00 30.19
CA GLN A 417 -12.32 0.05 31.45
C GLN A 417 -12.46 1.49 31.99
N GLU A 418 -11.42 2.31 31.83
CA GLU A 418 -11.35 3.68 32.36
C GLU A 418 -11.62 4.71 31.25
N ALA A 419 -12.86 5.18 31.18
CA ALA A 419 -13.28 6.14 30.16
C ALA A 419 -12.59 7.52 30.27
N ASP A 420 -11.99 7.85 31.42
CA ASP A 420 -11.44 9.19 31.69
C ASP A 420 -10.09 9.48 30.99
N ASN A 421 -9.39 8.44 30.51
CA ASN A 421 -8.02 8.57 29.95
C ASN A 421 -7.85 8.17 28.48
N CYS A 422 -8.70 7.27 27.96
CA CYS A 422 -8.77 6.92 26.54
C CYS A 422 -9.93 5.94 26.36
N LEU A 423 -10.86 6.19 25.45
CA LEU A 423 -12.07 5.38 25.31
C LEU A 423 -11.82 4.05 24.57
N ARG A 424 -10.79 3.98 23.71
CA ARG A 424 -10.54 2.83 22.85
C ARG A 424 -9.08 2.41 22.86
N THR A 425 -8.86 1.13 22.56
CA THR A 425 -7.54 0.58 22.31
C THR A 425 -7.58 -0.43 21.18
N SER A 426 -6.52 -0.50 20.37
CA SER A 426 -6.39 -1.48 19.28
C SER A 426 -4.93 -1.86 19.08
N ILE A 427 -4.66 -2.99 18.42
CA ILE A 427 -3.27 -3.45 18.19
C ILE A 427 -2.49 -2.40 17.39
N ASP A 428 -3.16 -1.79 16.40
CA ASP A 428 -2.66 -0.67 15.62
C ASP A 428 -3.61 0.54 15.73
N PRO A 429 -3.36 1.48 16.66
CA PRO A 429 -4.22 2.64 16.86
C PRO A 429 -4.25 3.56 15.64
N TRP A 430 -3.17 3.66 14.87
CA TRP A 430 -3.14 4.47 13.65
C TRP A 430 -4.06 3.89 12.58
N SER A 431 -4.04 2.58 12.41
CA SER A 431 -4.97 1.93 11.48
C SER A 431 -6.43 2.17 11.87
N THR A 432 -6.77 2.13 13.16
CA THR A 432 -8.12 2.50 13.64
C THR A 432 -8.46 3.96 13.33
N ILE A 433 -7.56 4.90 13.64
CA ILE A 433 -7.77 6.34 13.42
C ILE A 433 -7.88 6.65 11.92
N ASP A 434 -7.13 5.96 11.07
CA ASP A 434 -7.22 6.15 9.62
C ASP A 434 -8.46 5.52 9.02
N SER A 435 -8.89 4.38 9.53
CA SER A 435 -10.08 3.71 9.00
C SER A 435 -11.37 4.41 9.46
N VAL A 436 -11.40 4.92 10.70
CA VAL A 436 -12.54 5.69 11.25
C VAL A 436 -12.07 6.96 11.96
N PRO A 437 -11.79 8.05 11.21
CA PRO A 437 -11.23 9.29 11.76
C PRO A 437 -12.07 9.98 12.83
N SER A 438 -13.35 9.66 13.01
CA SER A 438 -14.17 10.19 14.10
C SER A 438 -13.93 9.50 15.44
N MET A 439 -13.38 8.27 15.45
CA MET A 439 -13.10 7.55 16.71
C MET A 439 -12.03 8.22 17.56
N ILE A 440 -11.17 9.03 16.93
CA ILE A 440 -10.14 9.81 17.63
C ILE A 440 -10.74 10.75 18.67
N ALA A 441 -12.01 11.17 18.53
CA ALA A 441 -12.69 12.04 19.49
C ALA A 441 -12.57 11.58 20.95
N GLY A 442 -12.72 10.25 21.16
CA GLY A 442 -12.59 9.62 22.48
C GLY A 442 -11.20 9.07 22.78
N GLY A 443 -10.25 9.22 21.85
CA GLY A 443 -8.91 8.65 21.93
C GLY A 443 -8.84 7.18 21.50
N VAL A 444 -7.71 6.81 20.90
CA VAL A 444 -7.36 5.43 20.57
C VAL A 444 -5.91 5.15 20.98
N SER A 445 -5.72 4.27 21.95
CA SER A 445 -4.41 3.89 22.52
C SER A 445 -3.93 2.52 21.99
N ALA A 446 -2.65 2.20 22.19
CA ALA A 446 -2.12 0.90 21.79
C ALA A 446 -2.59 -0.25 22.73
N LEU A 447 -3.10 -1.33 22.14
CA LEU A 447 -3.49 -2.55 22.85
C LEU A 447 -2.25 -3.41 23.05
N SER A 448 -1.85 -3.59 24.29
CA SER A 448 -0.64 -4.30 24.67
C SER A 448 -0.85 -5.16 25.90
N ARG A 449 0.14 -6.00 26.23
CA ARG A 449 0.14 -6.71 27.51
C ARG A 449 0.14 -5.68 28.64
N GLY A 450 -0.83 -5.77 29.53
CA GLY A 450 -1.06 -4.82 30.63
C GLY A 450 -2.24 -3.88 30.38
N SER A 451 -2.74 -3.74 29.14
CA SER A 451 -3.97 -3.01 28.87
C SER A 451 -5.15 -3.62 29.65
N VAL A 452 -6.09 -2.76 30.05
CA VAL A 452 -7.28 -3.15 30.81
C VAL A 452 -8.53 -2.78 30.03
N LEU A 453 -9.24 -3.80 29.56
CA LEU A 453 -10.44 -3.66 28.76
C LEU A 453 -11.69 -3.65 29.65
N ALA A 454 -12.71 -2.93 29.22
CA ALA A 454 -14.05 -3.16 29.75
C ALA A 454 -14.53 -4.54 29.32
N GLY A 455 -15.20 -5.26 30.21
CA GLY A 455 -15.67 -6.61 29.89
C GLY A 455 -16.72 -7.13 30.85
N LEU A 456 -17.06 -8.40 30.65
CA LEU A 456 -17.96 -9.17 31.49
C LEU A 456 -17.25 -10.45 31.94
N SER A 457 -17.46 -10.82 33.20
CA SER A 457 -17.16 -12.17 33.68
C SER A 457 -18.36 -12.75 34.41
N ASN A 458 -18.81 -13.93 33.97
CA ASN A 458 -20.03 -14.57 34.47
C ASN A 458 -21.23 -13.60 34.50
N GLY A 459 -21.38 -12.79 33.44
CA GLY A 459 -22.45 -11.79 33.29
C GLY A 459 -22.31 -10.53 34.15
N GLN A 460 -21.23 -10.36 34.89
CA GLN A 460 -20.96 -9.16 35.70
C GLN A 460 -19.89 -8.29 35.05
N HIS A 461 -20.06 -6.97 35.07
CA HIS A 461 -19.07 -6.03 34.55
C HIS A 461 -17.78 -6.10 35.37
N VAL A 462 -16.68 -6.41 34.69
CA VAL A 462 -15.35 -6.49 35.28
C VAL A 462 -14.29 -5.93 34.34
N PRO A 463 -13.19 -5.38 34.87
CA PRO A 463 -12.00 -5.12 34.09
C PRO A 463 -11.36 -6.42 33.59
N VAL A 464 -10.96 -6.47 32.33
CA VAL A 464 -10.26 -7.62 31.72
C VAL A 464 -8.83 -7.21 31.38
N SER A 465 -7.86 -7.69 32.16
CA SER A 465 -6.44 -7.45 31.90
C SER A 465 -5.93 -8.29 30.74
N VAL A 466 -5.21 -7.67 29.81
CA VAL A 466 -4.56 -8.34 28.68
C VAL A 466 -3.22 -8.91 29.11
N THR A 467 -3.12 -10.23 29.11
CA THR A 467 -1.95 -11.00 29.55
C THR A 467 -1.22 -11.66 28.37
N SER A 468 -1.91 -11.96 27.27
CA SER A 468 -1.30 -12.46 26.04
C SER A 468 -1.98 -11.91 24.80
N ILE A 469 -1.19 -11.76 23.74
CA ILE A 469 -1.63 -11.42 22.39
C ILE A 469 -0.90 -12.37 21.44
N ASP A 470 -1.63 -13.16 20.67
CA ASP A 470 -1.06 -14.12 19.72
C ASP A 470 -1.51 -13.80 18.30
N GLN A 471 -0.57 -13.78 17.35
CA GLN A 471 -0.83 -13.45 15.95
C GLN A 471 -1.07 -14.71 15.12
N TYR A 472 -2.08 -14.65 14.25
CA TYR A 472 -2.47 -15.70 13.32
C TYR A 472 -2.46 -15.14 11.89
N PRO A 473 -1.58 -15.61 10.98
CA PRO A 473 -1.62 -15.21 9.58
C PRO A 473 -2.88 -15.75 8.88
N ALA A 474 -3.27 -15.16 7.76
CA ALA A 474 -4.36 -15.71 6.95
C ALA A 474 -3.90 -16.99 6.25
N THR A 475 -4.77 -17.99 6.20
CA THR A 475 -4.47 -19.28 5.58
C THR A 475 -5.34 -19.57 4.36
N GLU A 476 -6.46 -18.86 4.21
CA GLU A 476 -7.45 -19.10 3.14
C GLU A 476 -7.78 -17.79 2.40
N PRO A 477 -7.71 -17.76 1.05
CA PRO A 477 -7.98 -16.55 0.26
C PRO A 477 -9.40 -15.99 0.42
N GLU A 478 -10.37 -16.88 0.59
CA GLU A 478 -11.80 -16.57 0.69
C GLU A 478 -12.28 -16.43 2.15
N GLU A 479 -11.36 -16.45 3.12
CA GLU A 479 -11.71 -16.26 4.52
C GLU A 479 -12.36 -14.90 4.71
N ARG A 480 -13.47 -14.86 5.45
CA ARG A 480 -14.18 -13.63 5.79
C ARG A 480 -13.90 -13.23 7.22
N VAL A 481 -13.96 -11.93 7.46
CA VAL A 481 -14.03 -11.34 8.79
C VAL A 481 -15.37 -10.64 8.95
N TYR A 482 -15.79 -10.41 10.19
CA TYR A 482 -17.14 -10.00 10.54
C TYR A 482 -17.12 -8.81 11.48
N ASP A 483 -18.10 -7.93 11.34
CA ASP A 483 -18.40 -6.89 12.31
C ASP A 483 -19.92 -6.71 12.44
N LEU A 484 -20.37 -6.22 13.60
CA LEU A 484 -21.79 -6.13 13.94
C LEU A 484 -22.20 -4.69 14.17
N LEU A 485 -23.23 -4.24 13.45
CA LEU A 485 -23.95 -3.02 13.78
C LEU A 485 -25.26 -3.38 14.49
N LEU A 486 -25.50 -2.72 15.60
CA LEU A 486 -26.68 -2.92 16.44
C LEU A 486 -27.73 -1.85 16.21
N GLU A 487 -28.99 -2.14 16.53
CA GLU A 487 -30.04 -1.14 16.46
C GLU A 487 -29.68 0.10 17.32
N ASN A 488 -30.05 1.28 16.83
CA ASN A 488 -29.68 2.57 17.43
C ASN A 488 -28.16 2.79 17.56
N TRP A 489 -27.33 2.19 16.70
CA TRP A 489 -25.87 2.39 16.69
C TRP A 489 -25.45 3.87 16.61
N THR A 490 -26.29 4.72 16.02
CA THR A 490 -26.10 6.19 15.97
C THR A 490 -26.27 6.89 17.32
N GLN A 491 -26.62 6.18 18.39
CA GLN A 491 -26.90 6.74 19.71
C GLN A 491 -26.01 6.10 20.79
N GLY A 492 -25.08 6.88 21.35
CA GLY A 492 -24.43 6.56 22.63
C GLY A 492 -23.33 5.49 22.61
N TYR A 493 -22.70 5.22 21.45
CA TYR A 493 -21.56 4.30 21.30
C TYR A 493 -21.77 2.93 21.95
N VAL A 494 -22.87 2.28 21.57
CA VAL A 494 -23.23 0.94 22.07
C VAL A 494 -22.10 -0.05 21.77
N THR A 495 -21.55 -0.66 22.82
CA THR A 495 -20.55 -1.72 22.69
C THR A 495 -21.23 -3.08 22.78
N TRP A 496 -20.62 -4.08 22.16
CA TRP A 496 -21.02 -5.48 22.28
C TRP A 496 -19.85 -6.32 22.76
N PHE A 497 -20.09 -7.58 23.11
CA PHE A 497 -19.13 -8.38 23.88
C PHE A 497 -18.65 -9.62 23.11
N VAL A 498 -17.33 -9.78 23.02
CA VAL A 498 -16.65 -10.92 22.39
C VAL A 498 -15.74 -11.68 23.36
N GLY A 499 -15.70 -13.00 23.26
CA GLY A 499 -14.90 -13.87 24.13
C GLY A 499 -15.65 -15.11 24.57
N GLY A 500 -15.25 -15.72 25.68
CA GLY A 500 -16.00 -16.83 26.27
C GLY A 500 -15.13 -17.89 26.95
N PRO A 501 -15.78 -18.92 27.54
CA PRO A 501 -17.21 -18.96 27.84
C PRO A 501 -17.60 -18.09 29.05
N SER A 502 -16.64 -17.71 29.89
CA SER A 502 -16.90 -16.98 31.14
C SER A 502 -16.35 -15.56 31.19
N VAL A 503 -15.58 -15.15 30.18
CA VAL A 503 -14.94 -13.83 30.10
C VAL A 503 -15.12 -13.25 28.70
N TYR A 504 -15.65 -12.04 28.61
CA TYR A 504 -15.88 -11.33 27.36
C TYR A 504 -15.33 -9.91 27.45
N CYS A 505 -14.77 -9.40 26.36
CA CYS A 505 -14.28 -8.03 26.21
C CYS A 505 -15.31 -7.20 25.44
N ALA A 506 -15.51 -5.94 25.84
CA ALA A 506 -16.33 -4.98 25.14
C ALA A 506 -15.60 -4.43 23.91
N VAL A 507 -16.31 -4.33 22.78
CA VAL A 507 -15.78 -3.91 21.49
C VAL A 507 -16.74 -2.95 20.78
N ASP A 508 -16.16 -2.12 19.91
CA ASP A 508 -16.88 -1.16 19.09
C ASP A 508 -16.99 -1.65 17.64
N ALA A 509 -18.11 -1.35 16.98
CA ALA A 509 -18.22 -1.49 15.53
C ALA A 509 -17.34 -0.44 14.81
N GLU A 510 -16.84 -0.77 13.63
CA GLU A 510 -16.07 0.12 12.73
C GLU A 510 -16.95 1.15 12.01
N THR A 511 -17.79 1.86 12.76
CA THR A 511 -18.68 2.87 12.21
C THR A 511 -18.25 4.26 12.64
N ALA A 512 -18.18 5.19 11.69
CA ALA A 512 -18.00 6.59 12.04
C ALA A 512 -19.18 7.09 12.86
N ASP A 513 -18.90 7.91 13.87
CA ASP A 513 -19.95 8.64 14.56
C ASP A 513 -20.50 9.76 13.65
N PRO A 514 -21.75 9.63 13.14
CA PRO A 514 -22.33 10.63 12.25
C PRO A 514 -22.66 11.95 12.98
N ALA A 515 -22.71 11.94 14.31
CA ALA A 515 -22.99 13.11 15.12
C ALA A 515 -21.71 13.91 15.43
N TYR A 516 -20.55 13.26 15.44
CA TYR A 516 -19.27 13.90 15.78
C TYR A 516 -18.88 14.99 14.78
N ASP A 517 -18.91 14.66 13.48
CA ASP A 517 -18.58 15.59 12.40
C ASP A 517 -19.75 15.68 11.41
N ARG A 518 -20.83 16.30 11.87
CA ARG A 518 -22.09 16.37 11.11
C ARG A 518 -21.92 16.94 9.70
N LEU A 519 -21.02 17.90 9.49
CA LEU A 519 -20.78 18.48 8.17
C LEU A 519 -20.08 17.46 7.25
N CYS A 520 -19.03 16.80 7.73
CA CYS A 520 -18.38 15.73 6.97
C CYS A 520 -19.36 14.60 6.66
N THR A 521 -20.16 14.17 7.64
CA THR A 521 -21.20 13.16 7.45
C THR A 521 -22.19 13.57 6.37
N LEU A 522 -22.72 14.79 6.38
CA LEU A 522 -23.65 15.26 5.35
C LEU A 522 -23.02 15.22 3.95
N ALA A 523 -21.74 15.59 3.82
CA ALA A 523 -21.02 15.52 2.56
C ALA A 523 -20.81 14.08 2.09
N ILE A 524 -20.35 13.18 2.96
CA ILE A 524 -20.15 11.76 2.64
C ILE A 524 -21.46 11.10 2.24
N VAL A 525 -22.52 11.28 3.03
CA VAL A 525 -23.84 10.73 2.75
C VAL A 525 -24.41 11.26 1.44
N SER A 526 -24.23 12.56 1.17
CA SER A 526 -24.66 13.15 -0.09
C SER A 526 -23.86 12.60 -1.29
N ALA A 527 -22.56 12.37 -1.13
CA ALA A 527 -21.74 11.70 -2.15
C ALA A 527 -22.19 10.27 -2.40
N MET A 528 -22.44 9.51 -1.33
CA MET A 528 -22.95 8.13 -1.41
C MET A 528 -24.30 8.08 -2.12
N ASN A 529 -25.25 8.94 -1.77
CA ASN A 529 -26.55 9.00 -2.44
C ASN A 529 -26.44 9.31 -3.94
N GLY A 530 -25.50 10.17 -4.33
CA GLY A 530 -25.25 10.49 -5.74
C GLY A 530 -24.50 9.40 -6.51
N ALA A 531 -23.76 8.52 -5.83
CA ALA A 531 -22.82 7.60 -6.46
C ALA A 531 -23.18 6.11 -6.33
N ILE A 532 -24.01 5.71 -5.37
CA ILE A 532 -24.15 4.29 -5.00
C ILE A 532 -24.63 3.40 -6.14
N ASP A 533 -25.59 3.85 -6.94
CA ASP A 533 -26.10 3.05 -8.06
C ASP A 533 -25.08 2.91 -9.20
N ALA A 534 -24.33 3.97 -9.47
CA ALA A 534 -23.20 3.90 -10.41
C ALA A 534 -22.10 2.99 -9.86
N CYS A 535 -21.80 3.06 -8.57
CA CYS A 535 -20.79 2.20 -7.94
C CYS A 535 -21.20 0.72 -7.97
N ARG A 536 -22.47 0.39 -7.67
CA ARG A 536 -23.02 -0.97 -7.81
C ARG A 536 -22.90 -1.47 -9.25
N THR A 537 -23.15 -0.60 -10.22
CA THR A 537 -23.03 -0.94 -11.65
C THR A 537 -21.57 -1.17 -12.07
N ASN A 538 -20.66 -0.32 -11.60
CA ASN A 538 -19.29 -0.25 -12.07
C ASN A 538 -18.33 -1.15 -11.28
N PHE A 539 -18.59 -1.44 -10.01
CA PHE A 539 -17.64 -2.08 -9.10
C PHE A 539 -18.17 -3.32 -8.35
N SER A 540 -19.30 -3.90 -8.77
CA SER A 540 -19.85 -5.11 -8.14
C SER A 540 -18.80 -6.24 -8.04
N GLY A 541 -18.47 -6.64 -6.82
CA GLY A 541 -17.44 -7.67 -6.52
C GLY A 541 -15.98 -7.23 -6.74
N GLN A 542 -15.72 -5.93 -6.89
CA GLN A 542 -14.39 -5.39 -7.22
C GLN A 542 -13.88 -4.36 -6.19
N ASP A 543 -13.98 -4.67 -4.89
CA ASP A 543 -13.71 -3.70 -3.82
C ASP A 543 -12.31 -3.04 -3.92
N GLN A 544 -11.29 -3.77 -4.38
CA GLN A 544 -9.95 -3.19 -4.56
C GLN A 544 -9.92 -2.10 -5.63
N GLN A 545 -10.65 -2.29 -6.74
CA GLN A 545 -10.72 -1.31 -7.82
C GLN A 545 -11.53 -0.09 -7.39
N MET A 546 -12.59 -0.31 -6.60
CA MET A 546 -13.34 0.79 -6.00
C MET A 546 -12.48 1.60 -5.03
N ALA A 547 -11.73 0.96 -4.13
CA ALA A 547 -10.81 1.65 -3.22
C ALA A 547 -9.78 2.49 -3.98
N GLN A 548 -9.18 1.96 -5.05
CA GLN A 548 -8.25 2.71 -5.90
C GLN A 548 -8.92 3.89 -6.61
N ALA A 549 -10.12 3.69 -7.14
CA ALA A 549 -10.88 4.74 -7.82
C ALA A 549 -11.25 5.87 -6.84
N ILE A 550 -11.75 5.53 -5.65
CA ILE A 550 -12.09 6.50 -4.60
C ILE A 550 -10.84 7.26 -4.15
N ALA A 551 -9.72 6.58 -3.91
CA ALA A 551 -8.46 7.22 -3.51
C ALA A 551 -7.93 8.23 -4.56
N SER A 552 -8.36 8.13 -5.82
CA SER A 552 -7.96 9.05 -6.90
C SER A 552 -8.82 10.31 -7.01
N LEU A 553 -9.93 10.40 -6.26
CA LEU A 553 -10.77 11.61 -6.27
C LEU A 553 -9.95 12.83 -5.85
N ASN A 554 -10.18 13.93 -6.56
CA ASN A 554 -9.54 15.20 -6.28
C ASN A 554 -10.55 16.16 -5.65
N ILE A 555 -10.53 16.27 -4.32
CA ILE A 555 -11.38 17.22 -3.59
C ILE A 555 -11.11 18.66 -4.04
N ASP A 556 -9.86 18.99 -4.39
CA ASP A 556 -9.48 20.35 -4.80
C ASP A 556 -10.01 20.72 -6.20
N ALA A 557 -10.47 19.73 -6.99
CA ALA A 557 -11.10 19.97 -8.28
C ALA A 557 -12.60 20.34 -8.20
N VAL A 558 -13.19 20.28 -7.00
CA VAL A 558 -14.60 20.65 -6.75
C VAL A 558 -14.77 22.16 -6.87
N ILE A 559 -15.87 22.61 -7.47
CA ILE A 559 -16.17 24.03 -7.68
C ILE A 559 -16.45 24.69 -6.32
N PRO A 560 -15.75 25.79 -5.97
CA PRO A 560 -16.00 26.53 -4.73
C PRO A 560 -17.45 27.02 -4.64
N PHE A 561 -18.09 26.83 -3.49
CA PHE A 561 -19.51 27.11 -3.25
C PHE A 561 -20.00 28.50 -3.66
N ASN A 562 -19.14 29.51 -3.57
CA ASN A 562 -19.49 30.87 -3.97
C ASN A 562 -19.81 31.03 -5.46
N ALA A 563 -19.34 30.12 -6.32
CA ALA A 563 -19.68 30.12 -7.74
C ALA A 563 -21.08 29.53 -8.00
N CYS A 564 -21.65 28.79 -7.03
CA CYS A 564 -22.86 27.99 -7.22
C CYS A 564 -24.01 28.38 -6.27
N TYR A 565 -23.73 29.08 -5.17
CA TYR A 565 -24.76 29.47 -4.21
C TYR A 565 -25.59 30.64 -4.75
N GLN A 566 -26.83 30.33 -5.14
CA GLN A 566 -27.90 31.31 -5.20
C GLN A 566 -28.78 31.11 -3.97
N GLU A 567 -29.12 32.19 -3.27
CA GLU A 567 -30.19 32.15 -2.27
C GLU A 567 -31.50 31.80 -3.01
N SER A 568 -31.80 30.51 -3.12
CA SER A 568 -33.12 30.05 -3.50
C SER A 568 -33.97 29.98 -2.23
N ASP A 569 -35.21 30.46 -2.30
CA ASP A 569 -36.20 30.28 -1.23
C ASP A 569 -36.52 28.78 -0.96
N ASP A 570 -36.13 27.89 -1.88
CA ASP A 570 -36.23 26.45 -1.74
C ASP A 570 -35.19 25.93 -0.74
N LYS A 571 -35.68 25.53 0.45
CA LYS A 571 -34.87 24.85 1.46
C LYS A 571 -34.41 23.49 0.91
N LEU A 572 -33.11 23.32 0.67
CA LEU A 572 -32.54 22.02 0.33
C LEU A 572 -32.89 21.01 1.43
N ALA A 573 -33.47 19.88 1.08
CA ALA A 573 -33.70 18.80 2.04
C ALA A 573 -32.34 18.23 2.47
N LEU A 574 -32.02 18.29 3.77
CA LEU A 574 -30.81 17.67 4.29
C LEU A 574 -30.90 16.15 4.15
N PRO A 575 -29.86 15.47 3.65
CA PRO A 575 -29.84 14.03 3.60
C PRO A 575 -29.94 13.47 5.02
N ARG A 576 -30.71 12.40 5.17
CA ARG A 576 -30.74 11.62 6.41
C ARG A 576 -29.48 10.77 6.48
N VAL A 577 -28.93 10.60 7.67
CA VAL A 577 -27.91 9.59 7.92
C VAL A 577 -28.46 8.25 7.40
N PRO A 578 -27.69 7.50 6.58
CA PRO A 578 -28.09 6.20 6.08
C PRO A 578 -28.55 5.31 7.23
N ASP A 579 -29.76 4.79 7.11
CA ASP A 579 -30.22 3.71 7.97
C ASP A 579 -29.72 2.38 7.39
N THR A 580 -29.95 1.28 8.10
CA THR A 580 -29.50 -0.05 7.70
C THR A 580 -29.95 -0.45 6.30
N ASP A 581 -31.15 -0.01 5.88
CA ASP A 581 -31.68 -0.26 4.54
C ASP A 581 -30.77 0.26 3.41
N PHE A 582 -29.95 1.29 3.67
CA PHE A 582 -28.98 1.78 2.69
C PHE A 582 -27.87 0.76 2.41
N PHE A 583 -27.44 0.05 3.46
CA PHE A 583 -26.39 -0.97 3.42
C PHE A 583 -26.94 -2.36 3.10
N LEU A 584 -28.22 -2.45 2.75
CA LEU A 584 -28.87 -3.69 2.36
C LEU A 584 -29.33 -3.63 0.91
N GLN A 585 -29.09 -4.70 0.17
CA GLN A 585 -29.66 -4.95 -1.15
C GLN A 585 -30.46 -6.25 -1.09
N ASN A 586 -31.76 -6.17 -1.35
CA ASN A 586 -32.69 -7.31 -1.21
C ASN A 586 -32.67 -7.96 0.20
N GLY A 587 -32.44 -7.16 1.25
CA GLY A 587 -32.35 -7.64 2.63
C GLY A 587 -31.03 -8.34 2.99
N LEU A 588 -30.03 -8.31 2.12
CA LEU A 588 -28.69 -8.83 2.36
C LEU A 588 -27.67 -7.69 2.38
N TRP A 589 -26.56 -7.87 3.11
CA TRP A 589 -25.47 -6.88 3.15
C TRP A 589 -24.98 -6.53 1.75
N ASP A 590 -25.04 -5.24 1.43
CA ASP A 590 -24.48 -4.66 0.22
C ASP A 590 -23.04 -4.24 0.49
N SER A 591 -22.09 -5.10 0.10
CA SER A 591 -20.67 -4.81 0.28
C SER A 591 -20.23 -3.55 -0.49
N CYS A 592 -20.91 -3.19 -1.58
CA CYS A 592 -20.58 -1.97 -2.33
C CYS A 592 -20.88 -0.73 -1.49
N ALA A 593 -22.01 -0.70 -0.78
CA ALA A 593 -22.40 0.42 0.07
C ALA A 593 -21.42 0.63 1.24
N SER A 594 -21.12 -0.42 2.00
CA SER A 594 -20.15 -0.34 3.11
C SER A 594 -18.75 0.04 2.62
N GLN A 595 -18.30 -0.55 1.52
CA GLN A 595 -16.97 -0.22 0.98
C GLN A 595 -16.93 1.22 0.43
N LEU A 596 -18.00 1.71 -0.19
CA LEU A 596 -18.06 3.11 -0.64
C LEU A 596 -17.94 4.07 0.55
N GLU A 597 -18.72 3.85 1.61
CA GLU A 597 -18.65 4.64 2.84
C GLU A 597 -17.25 4.58 3.45
N ALA A 598 -16.75 3.38 3.74
CA ALA A 598 -15.46 3.17 4.40
C ALA A 598 -14.30 3.83 3.64
N GLN A 599 -14.27 3.70 2.31
CA GLN A 599 -13.21 4.30 1.49
C GLN A 599 -13.36 5.82 1.39
N LEU A 600 -14.58 6.37 1.33
CA LEU A 600 -14.81 7.82 1.37
C LEU A 600 -14.36 8.39 2.71
N ILE A 601 -14.72 7.74 3.81
CA ILE A 601 -14.29 8.14 5.15
C ILE A 601 -12.76 8.12 5.25
N ARG A 602 -12.15 6.98 4.92
CA ARG A 602 -10.70 6.78 5.04
C ARG A 602 -9.89 7.77 4.21
N HIS A 603 -10.25 7.95 2.95
CA HIS A 603 -9.45 8.75 2.03
C HIS A 603 -9.79 10.23 2.06
N HIS A 604 -11.05 10.58 2.35
CA HIS A 604 -11.57 11.92 2.12
C HIS A 604 -12.15 12.61 3.35
N ALA A 605 -12.47 11.93 4.46
CA ALA A 605 -13.10 12.59 5.60
C ALA A 605 -12.30 13.79 6.12
N ARG A 606 -10.98 13.64 6.28
CA ARG A 606 -10.08 14.73 6.70
C ARG A 606 -10.09 15.87 5.69
N GLY A 607 -9.94 15.57 4.40
CA GLY A 607 -9.97 16.57 3.33
C GLY A 607 -11.30 17.33 3.29
N ILE A 608 -12.42 16.62 3.37
CA ILE A 608 -13.78 17.17 3.42
C ILE A 608 -13.95 18.09 4.62
N ARG A 609 -13.55 17.65 5.83
CA ARG A 609 -13.63 18.47 7.04
C ARG A 609 -12.86 19.78 6.89
N ARG A 610 -11.61 19.70 6.40
CA ARG A 610 -10.76 20.88 6.14
C ARG A 610 -11.40 21.80 5.11
N TRP A 611 -11.97 21.24 4.05
CA TRP A 611 -12.60 22.03 3.01
C TRP A 611 -13.84 22.77 3.53
N LEU A 612 -14.65 22.12 4.37
CA LEU A 612 -15.88 22.70 4.94
C LEU A 612 -15.62 23.70 6.08
N ASN A 613 -14.46 23.62 6.74
CA ASN A 613 -14.05 24.53 7.79
C ASN A 613 -12.78 25.28 7.35
N PRO A 614 -12.89 26.28 6.45
CA PRO A 614 -11.74 27.05 6.02
C PRO A 614 -11.12 27.78 7.21
N ALA A 615 -9.78 27.82 7.24
CA ALA A 615 -9.07 28.48 8.33
C ALA A 615 -9.34 29.99 8.33
N VAL A 616 -9.56 30.55 9.52
CA VAL A 616 -9.90 31.97 9.70
C VAL A 616 -8.75 32.75 10.33
N SER A 617 -8.58 34.02 9.94
CA SER A 617 -7.63 34.91 10.61
C SER A 617 -8.29 35.53 11.85
N ASN A 618 -7.53 35.68 12.93
CA ASN A 618 -7.98 36.28 14.20
C ASN A 618 -8.14 37.82 14.12
N GLY A 619 -8.65 38.35 13.01
CA GLY A 619 -8.92 39.78 12.84
C GLY A 619 -7.71 40.66 12.49
N THR A 620 -6.55 40.08 12.21
CA THR A 620 -5.38 40.82 11.70
C THR A 620 -5.52 41.06 10.20
N THR A 621 -5.41 42.31 9.77
CA THR A 621 -5.30 42.67 8.34
C THR A 621 -4.13 41.92 7.70
N VAL A 622 -4.41 41.28 6.58
CA VAL A 622 -3.43 40.55 5.78
C VAL A 622 -2.41 41.55 5.24
N ALA A 623 -1.16 41.47 5.68
CA ALA A 623 -0.08 42.26 5.11
C ALA A 623 0.53 41.54 3.90
N SER A 624 0.91 42.30 2.86
CA SER A 624 1.34 41.75 1.56
C SER A 624 2.61 40.91 1.59
N ASP A 625 3.36 41.00 2.69
CA ASP A 625 4.69 40.43 2.85
C ASP A 625 4.70 39.31 3.90
N GLN A 626 3.58 38.62 4.11
CA GLN A 626 3.44 37.54 5.09
C GLN A 626 3.09 36.19 4.45
N TRP A 627 3.54 35.12 5.10
CA TRP A 627 3.12 33.74 4.83
C TRP A 627 2.04 33.34 5.82
N TYR A 628 1.03 32.62 5.35
CA TYR A 628 -0.06 32.15 6.20
C TYR A 628 -0.02 30.63 6.30
N PHE A 629 -0.09 30.16 7.54
CA PHE A 629 -0.18 28.75 7.86
C PHE A 629 -1.57 28.45 8.37
N ALA A 630 -2.32 27.63 7.65
CA ALA A 630 -3.57 27.10 8.14
C ALA A 630 -3.29 25.89 9.04
N LEU A 631 -3.43 26.06 10.35
CA LEU A 631 -3.32 24.98 11.33
C LEU A 631 -4.65 24.24 11.44
N ARG A 632 -4.64 22.92 11.24
CA ARG A 632 -5.85 22.09 11.16
C ARG A 632 -5.62 20.69 11.73
N ASP A 633 -6.71 20.01 12.11
CA ASP A 633 -6.77 18.60 12.49
C ASP A 633 -5.62 18.09 13.38
N ILE A 634 -5.44 18.67 14.56
CA ILE A 634 -4.48 18.13 15.53
C ILE A 634 -5.09 16.86 16.12
N GLU A 635 -4.64 15.70 15.64
CA GLU A 635 -5.03 14.36 16.11
C GLU A 635 -3.93 13.81 17.02
N LEU A 636 -4.27 13.31 18.20
CA LEU A 636 -3.35 12.77 19.19
C LEU A 636 -3.72 11.33 19.53
N THR A 637 -2.72 10.46 19.61
CA THR A 637 -2.89 9.09 20.10
C THR A 637 -3.40 9.07 21.53
N GLY A 638 -4.12 8.01 21.88
CA GLY A 638 -4.72 7.82 23.21
C GLY A 638 -3.72 7.83 24.35
N ASP A 639 -2.46 7.52 24.09
CA ASP A 639 -1.39 7.49 25.09
C ASP A 639 -0.88 8.89 25.48
N TYR A 640 -1.30 9.94 24.74
CA TYR A 640 -0.82 11.32 24.92
C TYR A 640 -1.95 12.36 24.76
N PRO A 641 -3.01 12.33 25.58
CA PRO A 641 -4.07 13.33 25.52
C PRO A 641 -3.60 14.71 25.98
N ILE A 642 -4.37 15.73 25.64
CA ILE A 642 -4.38 17.01 26.35
C ILE A 642 -5.27 16.83 27.60
N PRO A 643 -4.76 17.05 28.82
CA PRO A 643 -5.53 16.86 30.05
C PRO A 643 -6.72 17.83 30.19
N PRO A 644 -7.76 17.44 30.95
CA PRO A 644 -8.88 18.32 31.31
C PRO A 644 -8.44 19.62 31.99
N GLY A 645 -9.19 20.70 31.79
CA GLY A 645 -9.00 21.99 32.45
C GLY A 645 -7.78 22.79 31.96
N THR A 646 -7.01 22.24 31.01
CA THR A 646 -5.81 22.88 30.49
C THR A 646 -6.15 23.75 29.27
N ALA A 647 -5.47 24.89 29.16
CA ALA A 647 -5.55 25.79 28.01
C ALA A 647 -4.35 25.53 27.09
N PRO A 648 -4.45 24.59 26.15
CA PRO A 648 -3.35 24.35 25.25
C PRO A 648 -3.11 25.57 24.38
N SER A 649 -1.86 25.80 24.04
CA SER A 649 -1.46 26.85 23.12
C SER A 649 -0.63 26.24 22.02
N PHE A 650 -0.84 26.67 20.80
CA PHE A 650 -0.01 26.27 19.68
C PHE A 650 0.93 27.40 19.29
N THR A 651 2.24 27.13 19.34
CA THR A 651 3.27 28.08 18.94
C THR A 651 3.89 27.64 17.62
N LEU A 652 3.72 28.45 16.58
CA LEU A 652 4.43 28.29 15.32
C LEU A 652 5.64 29.21 15.30
N THR A 653 6.81 28.70 14.95
CA THR A 653 8.01 29.52 14.80
C THR A 653 8.70 29.25 13.49
N SER A 654 8.94 30.31 12.72
CA SER A 654 9.86 30.27 11.59
C SER A 654 11.30 30.52 12.05
N TYR A 655 12.21 29.76 11.44
CA TYR A 655 13.65 29.96 11.56
C TYR A 655 14.21 30.31 10.19
N SER A 656 15.08 31.32 10.14
CA SER A 656 15.92 31.62 8.99
C SER A 656 17.38 31.73 9.44
N ALA A 657 18.32 31.52 8.52
CA ALA A 657 19.75 31.59 8.81
C ALA A 657 20.22 32.99 9.27
N GLN A 658 19.43 34.04 9.06
CA GLN A 658 19.82 35.44 9.30
C GLN A 658 19.00 36.18 10.35
N VAL A 659 17.82 35.68 10.74
CA VAL A 659 16.90 36.37 11.66
C VAL A 659 16.53 35.41 12.80
N GLY A 660 16.63 35.87 14.05
CA GLY A 660 16.16 35.11 15.22
C GLY A 660 14.71 34.67 15.04
N GLY A 661 14.37 33.47 15.52
CA GLY A 661 13.09 32.84 15.19
C GLY A 661 11.89 33.67 15.67
N LYS A 662 10.99 34.05 14.77
CA LYS A 662 9.75 34.75 15.12
C LYS A 662 8.70 33.71 15.51
N SER A 663 8.20 33.79 16.73
CA SER A 663 7.18 32.88 17.26
C SER A 663 5.82 33.55 17.28
N ILE A 664 4.80 32.79 16.92
CA ILE A 664 3.41 33.22 17.02
C ILE A 664 2.68 32.14 17.80
N CYS A 665 2.12 32.56 18.92
CA CYS A 665 1.36 31.70 19.80
C CYS A 665 -0.12 31.98 19.60
N THR A 666 -0.90 30.93 19.37
CA THR A 666 -2.36 30.97 19.42
C THR A 666 -2.83 30.10 20.57
N THR A 667 -3.68 30.64 21.44
CA THR A 667 -4.34 29.84 22.46
C THR A 667 -5.44 29.03 21.80
N LEU A 668 -5.54 27.76 22.16
CA LEU A 668 -6.62 26.87 21.75
C LEU A 668 -7.60 26.76 22.91
N ASP A 669 -8.85 26.40 22.61
CA ASP A 669 -9.92 26.34 23.61
C ASP A 669 -9.56 25.41 24.77
N THR A 670 -10.07 25.65 25.97
CA THR A 670 -10.01 24.71 27.11
C THR A 670 -11.14 23.67 27.01
N ALA A 671 -10.98 22.51 27.64
CA ALA A 671 -12.06 21.53 27.74
C ALA A 671 -12.09 20.88 29.13
N ASP A 672 -13.28 20.50 29.61
CA ASP A 672 -13.47 19.84 30.90
C ASP A 672 -13.13 18.34 30.87
N VAL A 673 -12.69 17.82 29.72
CA VAL A 673 -12.32 16.42 29.48
C VAL A 673 -11.02 16.33 28.71
N SER A 674 -10.37 15.16 28.78
CA SER A 674 -9.19 14.83 27.99
C SER A 674 -9.49 14.97 26.50
N ARG A 675 -8.60 15.63 25.75
CA ARG A 675 -8.75 15.80 24.30
C ARG A 675 -7.67 15.07 23.52
N TYR A 676 -8.12 14.46 22.43
CA TYR A 676 -7.28 13.75 21.47
C TYR A 676 -7.44 14.34 20.07
N PHE A 677 -8.35 15.30 19.90
CA PHE A 677 -8.57 15.99 18.65
C PHE A 677 -8.83 17.47 18.89
N LEU A 678 -8.19 18.31 18.09
CA LEU A 678 -8.44 19.74 18.04
C LEU A 678 -8.56 20.17 16.57
N ALA A 679 -9.64 20.87 16.24
CA ALA A 679 -9.85 21.52 14.96
C ALA A 679 -9.73 23.03 15.13
N PRO A 680 -8.50 23.58 15.27
CA PRO A 680 -8.34 25.01 15.52
C PRO A 680 -8.74 25.87 14.32
N ASP A 681 -8.66 25.33 13.10
CA ASP A 681 -9.00 26.00 11.83
C ASP A 681 -8.58 27.49 11.81
N THR A 682 -7.32 27.72 12.21
CA THR A 682 -6.79 29.07 12.44
C THR A 682 -5.68 29.38 11.44
N LEU A 683 -5.71 30.57 10.86
CA LEU A 683 -4.59 31.11 10.07
C LEU A 683 -3.57 31.77 10.99
N ILE A 684 -2.33 31.32 10.90
CA ILE A 684 -1.19 31.83 11.63
C ILE A 684 -0.31 32.59 10.64
N ALA A 685 -0.27 33.92 10.77
CA ALA A 685 0.44 34.83 9.86
C ALA A 685 1.90 35.01 10.27
N ILE A 686 2.84 34.36 9.58
CA ILE A 686 4.28 34.51 9.81
C ILE A 686 4.85 35.53 8.85
N ASP A 687 5.80 36.36 9.28
CA ASP A 687 6.51 37.26 8.36
C ASP A 687 7.21 36.45 7.27
N SER A 688 7.00 36.83 6.00
CA SER A 688 7.71 36.20 4.88
C SER A 688 9.21 36.36 5.13
N PRO A 689 9.99 35.27 5.19
CA PRO A 689 11.42 35.38 5.35
C PRO A 689 11.98 36.03 4.08
N GLN A 690 12.32 37.32 4.13
CA GLN A 690 12.75 38.10 2.96
C GLN A 690 14.10 37.65 2.35
N THR A 691 14.65 36.50 2.74
CA THR A 691 15.96 36.05 2.27
C THR A 691 15.82 35.20 1.02
N LYS A 692 16.33 35.72 -0.11
CA LYS A 692 16.41 35.01 -1.40
C LYS A 692 17.22 33.70 -1.36
N ASP A 693 17.99 33.42 -0.30
CA ASP A 693 19.01 32.36 -0.27
C ASP A 693 19.04 31.51 1.03
N GLY A 694 17.93 31.36 1.76
CA GLY A 694 17.91 30.65 3.06
C GLY A 694 16.96 29.46 3.14
N LEU A 695 17.44 28.35 3.72
CA LEU A 695 16.58 27.26 4.22
C LEU A 695 15.66 27.83 5.30
N ILE A 696 14.34 27.70 5.10
CA ILE A 696 13.34 28.14 6.06
C ILE A 696 12.80 26.86 6.69
N ALA A 697 12.90 26.77 8.01
CA ALA A 697 12.33 25.67 8.77
C ALA A 697 11.26 26.22 9.70
N ILE A 698 10.20 25.45 9.89
CA ILE A 698 9.09 25.79 10.76
C ILE A 698 8.96 24.76 11.84
N ARG A 699 8.77 25.26 13.06
CA ARG A 699 8.39 24.48 14.23
C ARG A 699 6.97 24.77 14.59
N GLY A 700 6.14 23.76 14.74
CA GLY A 700 4.93 23.90 15.54
C GLY A 700 5.09 23.18 16.87
N GLN A 701 4.62 23.81 17.93
CA GLN A 701 4.56 23.24 19.26
C GLN A 701 3.16 23.34 19.81
N LEU A 702 2.60 22.21 20.21
CA LEU A 702 1.46 22.14 21.07
C LEU A 702 1.95 22.15 22.52
N CYS A 703 1.64 23.21 23.25
CA CYS A 703 1.94 23.33 24.67
C CYS A 703 0.66 23.17 25.50
N VAL A 704 0.80 22.62 26.70
CA VAL A 704 -0.24 22.41 27.72
C VAL A 704 0.31 22.96 29.02
N ASP A 705 -0.39 23.89 29.66
CA ASP A 705 0.03 24.56 30.90
C ASP A 705 1.45 25.14 30.83
N GLY A 706 1.82 25.69 29.67
CA GLY A 706 3.14 26.27 29.42
C GLY A 706 4.26 25.25 29.15
N HIS A 707 3.97 23.94 29.17
CA HIS A 707 4.91 22.88 28.82
C HIS A 707 4.65 22.35 27.41
N CYS A 708 5.69 22.12 26.60
CA CYS A 708 5.50 21.47 25.30
C CYS A 708 5.05 20.02 25.50
N HIS A 709 3.88 19.73 24.95
CA HIS A 709 3.25 18.41 24.95
C HIS A 709 3.72 17.61 23.75
N SER A 710 3.65 18.21 22.56
CA SER A 710 4.04 17.58 21.31
C SER A 710 4.33 18.63 20.24
N GLU A 711 5.05 18.25 19.19
CA GLU A 711 5.62 19.23 18.29
C GLU A 711 6.19 18.60 17.01
N PHE A 712 6.28 19.37 15.94
CA PHE A 712 6.79 18.92 14.64
C PHE A 712 7.68 19.97 14.00
N TYR A 713 8.50 19.51 13.05
CA TYR A 713 9.25 20.37 12.16
C TYR A 713 8.89 20.10 10.72
N CYS A 714 8.92 21.18 9.95
CA CYS A 714 8.71 21.16 8.52
C CYS A 714 9.75 22.07 7.86
N ASP A 715 10.54 21.49 6.96
CA ASP A 715 11.30 22.28 5.99
C ASP A 715 10.33 22.81 4.94
N VAL A 716 10.31 24.13 4.76
CA VAL A 716 9.45 24.78 3.78
C VAL A 716 10.20 25.19 2.52
N SER A 717 11.51 24.89 2.44
CA SER A 717 12.30 25.06 1.23
C SER A 717 11.88 24.02 0.17
N GLY A 718 11.09 24.46 -0.81
CA GLY A 718 10.57 23.61 -1.88
C GLY A 718 9.14 23.11 -1.68
N LEU A 719 8.43 23.56 -0.64
CA LEU A 719 6.98 23.38 -0.61
C LEU A 719 6.33 24.24 -1.69
N ASP A 720 5.44 23.61 -2.45
CA ASP A 720 4.59 24.32 -3.39
C ASP A 720 3.67 25.25 -2.60
N LEU A 721 3.84 26.56 -2.81
CA LEU A 721 3.04 27.62 -2.16
C LEU A 721 1.58 27.65 -2.67
N GLY A 722 1.19 26.72 -3.56
CA GLY A 722 -0.15 26.57 -4.10
C GLY A 722 -1.24 26.12 -3.11
N GLY A 723 -1.04 26.23 -1.79
CA GLY A 723 -2.08 25.91 -0.81
C GLY A 723 -2.28 24.42 -0.53
N LYS A 724 -1.37 23.56 -0.99
CA LYS A 724 -1.47 22.11 -0.75
C LYS A 724 -1.39 21.81 0.74
N ILE A 725 -2.36 21.05 1.24
CA ILE A 725 -2.37 20.58 2.62
C ILE A 725 -1.35 19.44 2.76
N THR A 726 -0.44 19.56 3.71
CA THR A 726 0.50 18.51 4.11
C THR A 726 0.19 18.05 5.53
N GLU A 727 0.22 16.74 5.75
CA GLU A 727 0.09 16.16 7.08
C GLU A 727 1.48 15.99 7.70
N HIS A 728 1.59 16.30 8.98
CA HIS A 728 2.83 16.23 9.74
C HIS A 728 2.60 15.45 11.02
N PHE A 729 3.46 14.48 11.32
CA PHE A 729 3.44 13.81 12.61
C PHE A 729 3.92 14.76 13.71
N LEU A 730 3.24 14.68 14.85
CA LEU A 730 3.62 15.32 16.11
C LEU A 730 4.42 14.33 16.94
N TYR A 731 5.58 14.76 17.38
CA TYR A 731 6.48 13.99 18.24
C TYR A 731 6.38 14.51 19.66
N HIS A 732 6.30 13.61 20.62
CA HIS A 732 6.51 14.00 22.01
C HIS A 732 8.00 14.33 22.20
N PRO A 733 8.37 15.24 23.12
CA PRO A 733 9.76 15.59 23.41
C PRO A 733 10.70 14.41 23.77
N LYS A 734 10.18 13.18 23.92
CA LYS A 734 10.92 11.95 24.20
C LYS A 734 11.09 11.04 22.98
N GLY A 735 10.64 11.46 21.79
CA GLY A 735 10.82 10.74 20.53
C GLY A 735 9.62 9.95 19.96
N PRO A 736 8.60 9.47 20.70
CA PRO A 736 7.52 8.75 20.06
C PRO A 736 6.63 9.69 19.23
N ILE A 737 6.05 9.17 18.14
CA ILE A 737 4.94 9.83 17.45
C ILE A 737 3.73 9.77 18.39
N VAL A 738 3.17 10.93 18.69
CA VAL A 738 2.05 11.05 19.62
C VAL A 738 0.83 11.67 19.00
N GLY A 739 0.94 12.12 17.75
CA GLY A 739 -0.15 12.70 17.01
C GLY A 739 0.24 13.02 15.58
N ARG A 740 -0.65 13.72 14.89
CA ARG A 740 -0.40 14.40 13.63
C ARG A 740 -1.22 15.69 13.56
N LEU A 741 -0.87 16.55 12.62
CA LEU A 741 -1.65 17.71 12.25
C LEU A 741 -1.62 17.93 10.75
N ALA A 742 -2.50 18.77 10.26
CA ALA A 742 -2.48 19.27 8.90
C ALA A 742 -2.05 20.74 8.89
N LEU A 743 -1.15 21.04 7.96
CA LEU A 743 -0.64 22.37 7.69
C LEU A 743 -0.84 22.68 6.21
N ALA A 744 -1.38 23.85 5.88
CA ALA A 744 -1.34 24.36 4.52
C ALA A 744 -0.64 25.71 4.50
N ILE A 745 0.26 25.88 3.54
CA ILE A 745 0.99 27.13 3.32
C ILE A 745 0.28 27.91 2.23
N GLN A 746 -0.08 29.15 2.52
CA GLN A 746 -0.68 30.07 1.57
C GLN A 746 0.20 31.32 1.43
N SER A 747 0.51 31.70 0.19
CA SER A 747 1.11 33.00 -0.09
C SER A 747 0.03 34.08 -0.21
N ASP A 748 0.36 35.33 0.09
CA ASP A 748 -0.56 36.48 0.02
C ASP A 748 -1.35 36.57 -1.31
N SER A 749 -0.70 36.28 -2.45
CA SER A 749 -1.35 36.30 -3.77
C SER A 749 -2.39 35.19 -3.99
N THR A 750 -2.39 34.16 -3.14
CA THR A 750 -3.26 32.98 -3.23
C THR A 750 -4.23 32.86 -2.08
N VAL A 751 -4.07 33.62 -0.99
CA VAL A 751 -5.12 33.81 0.02
C VAL A 751 -6.25 34.50 -0.71
N PRO A 752 -7.32 33.77 -1.09
CA PRO A 752 -8.26 34.34 -2.04
C PRO A 752 -8.90 35.55 -1.36
N ALA A 753 -9.17 36.63 -2.11
CA ALA A 753 -10.14 37.65 -1.67
C ALA A 753 -11.49 37.03 -1.22
N VAL A 754 -11.72 35.78 -1.64
CA VAL A 754 -12.77 34.86 -1.23
C VAL A 754 -12.71 34.47 0.27
N ALA A 755 -11.55 34.35 0.92
CA ALA A 755 -11.48 34.12 2.37
C ALA A 755 -12.09 35.31 3.16
N ASN A 756 -11.87 36.54 2.71
CA ASN A 756 -12.46 37.73 3.33
C ASN A 756 -13.95 37.93 2.98
N SER A 757 -14.44 37.44 1.83
CA SER A 757 -15.86 37.55 1.44
C SER A 757 -16.73 36.36 1.87
N ILE A 758 -16.16 35.15 2.02
CA ILE A 758 -16.80 33.99 2.68
C ILE A 758 -16.98 34.26 4.17
N ASN A 759 -15.98 34.88 4.80
CA ASN A 759 -15.93 35.07 6.26
C ASN A 759 -17.07 35.92 6.83
N THR A 760 -17.68 36.80 6.04
CA THR A 760 -18.74 37.69 6.56
C THR A 760 -20.17 37.17 6.38
N ARG A 761 -20.43 36.25 5.43
CA ARG A 761 -21.79 35.72 5.18
C ARG A 761 -22.00 34.26 5.59
N VAL A 762 -20.99 33.39 5.47
CA VAL A 762 -21.13 31.94 5.73
C VAL A 762 -20.81 31.57 7.20
N ILE A 763 -20.00 32.37 7.89
CA ILE A 763 -19.59 32.11 9.28
C ILE A 763 -20.73 32.31 10.29
N ALA A 764 -21.74 33.13 9.97
CA ALA A 764 -22.75 33.51 10.97
C ALA A 764 -23.84 32.44 11.21
N GLY A 765 -23.96 31.38 10.40
CA GLY A 765 -25.05 30.40 10.53
C GLY A 765 -24.68 28.95 10.22
N GLN A 766 -25.26 28.02 10.98
CA GLN A 766 -25.10 26.56 10.78
C GLN A 766 -25.76 26.06 9.48
N THR A 767 -26.86 26.68 9.06
CA THR A 767 -27.63 26.27 7.87
C THR A 767 -26.84 26.39 6.56
N PRO A 768 -26.19 27.52 6.24
CA PRO A 768 -25.31 27.62 5.06
C PRO A 768 -24.20 26.57 5.03
N LYS A 769 -23.57 26.26 6.16
CA LYS A 769 -22.52 25.23 6.23
C LYS A 769 -23.06 23.83 5.91
N MET A 770 -24.26 23.51 6.37
CA MET A 770 -24.92 22.24 6.01
C MET A 770 -25.22 22.16 4.51
N TYR A 771 -25.69 23.25 3.89
CA TYR A 771 -25.89 23.28 2.44
C TYR A 771 -24.57 23.15 1.67
N HIS A 772 -23.51 23.78 2.17
CA HIS A 772 -22.17 23.66 1.61
C HIS A 772 -21.67 22.22 1.62
N ALA A 773 -21.86 21.51 2.74
CA ALA A 773 -21.54 20.10 2.88
C ALA A 773 -22.30 19.22 1.87
N VAL A 774 -23.62 19.43 1.74
CA VAL A 774 -24.44 18.66 0.79
C VAL A 774 -23.98 18.91 -0.65
N ASN A 775 -23.73 20.16 -1.04
CA ASN A 775 -23.25 20.48 -2.39
C ASN A 775 -21.87 19.84 -2.69
N LEU A 776 -20.91 19.96 -1.75
CA LEU A 776 -19.62 19.26 -1.88
C LEU A 776 -19.84 17.76 -2.09
N GLY A 777 -20.69 17.15 -1.27
CA GLY A 777 -21.03 15.75 -1.40
C GLY A 777 -21.63 15.41 -2.76
N GLN A 778 -22.58 16.20 -3.27
CA GLN A 778 -23.16 15.99 -4.61
C GLN A 778 -22.09 16.02 -5.71
N GLN A 779 -21.18 16.99 -5.69
CA GLN A 779 -20.09 17.08 -6.67
C GLN A 779 -19.12 15.89 -6.58
N LEU A 780 -18.79 15.43 -5.36
CA LEU A 780 -18.01 14.22 -5.17
C LEU A 780 -18.77 12.98 -5.69
N GLY A 781 -20.07 12.92 -5.46
CA GLY A 781 -20.95 11.86 -5.97
C GLY A 781 -21.01 11.83 -7.51
N GLU A 782 -21.00 12.99 -8.16
CA GLU A 782 -20.91 13.11 -9.61
C GLU A 782 -19.55 12.65 -10.15
N GLN A 783 -18.45 13.06 -9.52
CA GLN A 783 -17.11 12.56 -9.88
C GLN A 783 -17.05 11.04 -9.77
N LEU A 784 -17.51 10.49 -8.63
CA LEU A 784 -17.60 9.06 -8.37
C LEU A 784 -18.44 8.31 -9.40
N SER A 785 -19.62 8.84 -9.74
CA SER A 785 -20.48 8.25 -10.77
C SER A 785 -19.83 8.20 -12.15
N GLY A 786 -18.93 9.14 -12.43
CA GLY A 786 -18.11 9.16 -13.64
C GLY A 786 -16.95 8.15 -13.64
N LEU A 787 -16.56 7.63 -12.47
CA LEU A 787 -15.47 6.66 -12.37
C LEU A 787 -15.91 5.31 -12.93
N LYS A 788 -15.05 4.73 -13.75
CA LYS A 788 -15.16 3.35 -14.21
C LYS A 788 -14.03 2.54 -13.60
N PRO A 789 -14.22 1.23 -13.34
CA PRO A 789 -13.09 0.35 -13.07
C PRO A 789 -12.04 0.58 -14.16
N PRO A 790 -10.74 0.70 -13.79
CA PRO A 790 -9.68 0.85 -14.77
C PRO A 790 -9.87 -0.25 -15.79
N SER A 791 -10.20 0.14 -17.03
CA SER A 791 -10.59 -0.87 -18.02
C SER A 791 -9.39 -1.80 -18.16
N LYS A 792 -9.64 -3.11 -18.22
CA LYS A 792 -8.57 -4.11 -18.43
C LYS A 792 -7.73 -3.82 -19.71
N HIS A 793 -8.12 -2.82 -20.52
CA HIS A 793 -7.51 -2.44 -21.78
C HIS A 793 -7.00 -0.98 -21.88
N SER A 794 -7.19 -0.08 -20.90
CA SER A 794 -6.88 1.37 -21.05
C SER A 794 -5.49 1.81 -20.59
N LEU A 795 -4.52 0.91 -20.48
CA LEU A 795 -3.09 1.27 -20.32
C LEU A 795 -2.36 1.41 -21.67
N SER A 796 -3.11 1.43 -22.77
CA SER A 796 -2.61 1.61 -24.13
C SER A 796 -2.88 3.04 -24.60
N THR A 797 -1.80 3.71 -25.02
CA THR A 797 -1.71 5.02 -25.70
C THR A 797 -1.66 6.29 -24.83
N SER A 798 -0.50 6.52 -24.21
CA SER A 798 0.17 7.82 -24.38
C SER A 798 1.23 7.65 -25.46
N SER A 799 1.01 8.27 -26.62
CA SER A 799 2.02 8.37 -27.70
C SER A 799 3.26 9.16 -27.22
N PRO A 800 4.44 8.92 -27.81
CA PRO A 800 5.76 9.33 -27.31
C PRO A 800 5.94 10.82 -27.06
#